data_AF-A0A928SCD3-F1
#
_entry.id   AF-A0A928SCD3-F1
#
_cell.length_a   1.000
_cell.length_b   1.000
_cell.length_c   1.000
_cell.angle_alpha   90.00
_cell.angle_beta   90.00
_cell.angle_gamma   90.00
#
_symmetry.space_group_name_H-M   'P 1'
#
loop_
_entity.id
_entity.type
_entity.pdbx_description
1 polymer ?
#
loop_
_entity_poly.entity_id
_entity_poly.type
_entity_poly.pdbx_seq_one_letter_code
_entity_poly.pdbx_strand_id
1 'polypeptide(L)'
;MKKLIILLTVGLGAALLLAVVFYASQTTIELVSAQEAVEIPFLEEWQSSGHADASAEAFVHWNEESPAEVPVTCAKCHSTPGYQDFIGADGSAAGEVDAAAPIGTVVECTACHNNATLTMDSVVMPSGIEITNLGDESRCMQCHQGRASTVTVDESIAKANLTDVDTVSPDLGFTNIHYYAAAASKYGTLAKGGYQYEGKSYDGNFAHVEAFDTCIECHDSHTLEVKLEACQGCHEGVASVDDLKNVRMQGSLVDYDGDGDTEEGIYFELEGLQTTLYQAIQIYAIEKSQAPIAYDSATHPYFFLDTNKNGQADPDEANGDNRYNAWTARLAKAAYNYQMSLKDPGAFAHGGKYIIQLLYDSVEDLNAGLSKPIDLSQANRIDDGHFAGSEEAFRHWDEDGMVEAGCAKCHSAEGLPTFLENEANIAVTPSNGLQCSTCHNDVTTFSRYEVSEVKFPSGATLSFGEAVDDNLCLNCHQGRESTVSVNRLIEGLDPDQGNEKLRFLNVHYFAAGATLFGGEAQGAYEYEGKTYVGRNEHVEEAATCTQCHSTHGLEVQVQLCADCHDGVETEEDLRAIRESGDDFDGDGDTDEGLAGEIDTMREALYAAVQDYAETEAGAALVYNPQSYPYFFADANGNGEADDGEGAYSAWTPRLLQAAYNYQYSSKDPGAFAHNGLYILQVVYDSLEDLGADVSGMTRP
;
A
#
# COMPACT_ATOMS: atom_id res chain seq x y z
N MET A 1 68.47 85.00 -7.29
CA MET A 1 68.58 83.61 -6.80
C MET A 1 67.39 83.11 -5.99
N LYS A 2 66.67 83.92 -5.18
CA LYS A 2 65.53 83.42 -4.38
C LYS A 2 64.24 83.07 -5.15
N LYS A 3 63.94 83.73 -6.28
CA LYS A 3 62.70 83.46 -7.06
C LYS A 3 62.75 82.20 -7.95
N LEU A 4 63.95 81.79 -8.40
CA LEU A 4 64.11 80.64 -9.29
C LEU A 4 64.07 79.31 -8.51
N ILE A 5 64.52 79.30 -7.26
CA ILE A 5 64.51 78.12 -6.39
C ILE A 5 63.08 77.77 -5.95
N ILE A 6 62.23 78.77 -5.68
CA ILE A 6 60.84 78.56 -5.25
C ILE A 6 59.98 77.93 -6.36
N LEU A 7 60.17 78.35 -7.62
CA LEU A 7 59.46 77.78 -8.77
C LEU A 7 59.86 76.32 -9.07
N LEU A 8 61.13 75.97 -8.87
CA LEU A 8 61.62 74.60 -9.02
C LEU A 8 61.13 73.67 -7.90
N THR A 9 61.06 74.16 -6.65
CA THR A 9 60.53 73.36 -5.52
C THR A 9 59.02 73.15 -5.58
N VAL A 10 58.24 74.12 -6.07
CA VAL A 10 56.78 73.97 -6.23
C VAL A 10 56.46 73.06 -7.43
N GLY A 11 57.22 73.15 -8.52
CA GLY A 11 57.06 72.26 -9.68
C GLY A 11 57.40 70.79 -9.38
N LEU A 12 58.48 70.52 -8.64
CA LEU A 12 58.83 69.15 -8.24
C LEU A 12 57.81 68.58 -7.24
N GLY A 13 57.31 69.39 -6.30
CA GLY A 13 56.31 68.96 -5.33
C GLY A 13 54.97 68.61 -5.97
N ALA A 14 54.52 69.39 -6.96
CA ALA A 14 53.29 69.12 -7.70
C ALA A 14 53.42 67.87 -8.60
N ALA A 15 54.57 67.65 -9.23
CA ALA A 15 54.82 66.46 -10.04
C ALA A 15 54.92 65.19 -9.18
N LEU A 16 55.50 65.27 -7.98
CA LEU A 16 55.55 64.15 -7.03
C LEU A 16 54.16 63.82 -6.46
N LEU A 17 53.34 64.84 -6.14
CA LEU A 17 51.96 64.63 -5.68
C LEU A 17 51.09 64.03 -6.79
N LEU A 18 51.20 64.49 -8.03
CA LEU A 18 50.50 63.91 -9.16
C LEU A 18 50.94 62.47 -9.43
N ALA A 19 52.24 62.17 -9.33
CA ALA A 19 52.73 60.80 -9.48
C ALA A 19 52.25 59.89 -8.35
N VAL A 20 52.20 60.35 -7.09
CA VAL A 20 51.68 59.57 -5.95
C VAL A 20 50.17 59.36 -6.04
N VAL A 21 49.40 60.36 -6.50
CA VAL A 21 47.96 60.21 -6.74
C VAL A 21 47.67 59.28 -7.92
N PHE A 22 48.49 59.34 -8.99
CA PHE A 22 48.35 58.44 -10.13
C PHE A 22 48.74 57.00 -9.79
N TYR A 23 49.84 56.79 -9.04
CA TYR A 23 50.24 55.47 -8.55
C TYR A 23 49.23 54.92 -7.54
N ALA A 24 48.78 55.73 -6.57
CA ALA A 24 47.72 55.34 -5.64
C ALA A 24 46.44 54.97 -6.37
N SER A 25 46.05 55.74 -7.40
CA SER A 25 44.88 55.44 -8.24
C SER A 25 45.05 54.14 -9.03
N GLN A 26 46.24 53.83 -9.54
CA GLN A 26 46.54 52.56 -10.23
C GLN A 26 46.54 51.37 -9.27
N THR A 27 47.13 51.48 -8.07
CA THR A 27 47.03 50.42 -7.04
C THR A 27 45.61 50.24 -6.50
N THR A 28 44.81 51.30 -6.38
CA THR A 28 43.38 51.14 -5.99
C THR A 28 42.52 50.60 -7.12
N ILE A 29 42.89 50.82 -8.40
CA ILE A 29 42.17 50.25 -9.55
C ILE A 29 42.56 48.78 -9.77
N GLU A 30 43.80 48.38 -9.49
CA GLU A 30 44.21 46.96 -9.52
C GLU A 30 43.71 46.14 -8.31
N LEU A 31 43.48 46.77 -7.15
CA LEU A 31 42.93 46.08 -5.96
C LEU A 31 41.40 45.95 -5.95
N VAL A 32 40.68 46.58 -6.88
CA VAL A 32 39.20 46.55 -6.95
C VAL A 32 38.68 45.70 -8.11
N SER A 33 39.55 45.03 -8.88
CA SER A 33 39.15 44.32 -10.11
C SER A 33 39.49 42.82 -10.17
N ALA A 34 39.64 42.16 -9.02
CA ALA A 34 39.74 40.70 -9.00
C ALA A 34 39.23 40.13 -7.66
N GLN A 35 38.01 40.51 -7.25
CA GLN A 35 37.22 39.53 -6.53
C GLN A 35 36.71 38.61 -7.63
N GLU A 36 37.33 37.43 -7.78
CA GLU A 36 36.76 36.37 -8.59
C GLU A 36 35.27 36.29 -8.20
N ALA A 37 34.38 36.50 -9.17
CA ALA A 37 32.97 36.25 -8.93
C ALA A 37 32.88 34.82 -8.42
N VAL A 38 32.41 34.64 -7.19
CA VAL A 38 32.21 33.32 -6.63
C VAL A 38 31.16 32.66 -7.51
N GLU A 39 31.58 31.73 -8.36
CA GLU A 39 30.69 30.91 -9.15
C GLU A 39 29.95 29.99 -8.18
N ILE A 40 28.65 30.20 -8.04
CA ILE A 40 27.76 29.34 -7.26
C ILE A 40 27.13 28.37 -8.28
N PRO A 41 27.49 27.07 -8.25
CA PRO A 41 26.90 26.08 -9.13
C PRO A 41 25.37 26.09 -9.03
N PHE A 42 24.69 25.88 -10.16
CA PHE A 42 23.23 25.75 -10.25
C PHE A 42 22.42 26.98 -9.76
N LEU A 43 23.07 28.14 -9.55
CA LEU A 43 22.38 29.35 -9.10
C LEU A 43 21.32 29.83 -10.12
N GLU A 44 21.65 29.79 -11.42
CA GLU A 44 20.72 30.20 -12.47
C GLU A 44 19.50 29.27 -12.54
N GLU A 45 19.71 27.96 -12.36
CA GLU A 45 18.64 26.96 -12.27
C GLU A 45 17.73 27.23 -11.07
N TRP A 46 18.30 27.41 -9.87
CA TRP A 46 17.51 27.74 -8.67
C TRP A 46 16.72 29.04 -8.84
N GLN A 47 17.32 30.08 -9.41
CA GLN A 47 16.67 31.37 -9.65
C GLN A 47 15.47 31.27 -10.61
N SER A 48 15.41 30.23 -11.44
CA SER A 48 14.27 29.95 -12.31
C SER A 48 13.17 29.11 -11.66
N SER A 49 13.43 28.53 -10.49
CA SER A 49 12.50 27.65 -9.78
C SER A 49 11.38 28.42 -9.06
N GLY A 50 10.27 27.72 -8.78
CA GLY A 50 9.16 28.27 -7.99
C GLY A 50 9.56 28.67 -6.56
N HIS A 51 10.60 28.05 -6.00
CA HIS A 51 11.14 28.41 -4.69
C HIS A 51 11.88 29.74 -4.65
N ALA A 52 12.33 30.24 -5.80
CA ALA A 52 12.98 31.55 -5.93
C ALA A 52 12.03 32.64 -6.46
N ASP A 53 10.79 32.30 -6.81
CA ASP A 53 9.80 33.26 -7.32
C ASP A 53 9.27 34.17 -6.20
N ALA A 54 9.95 35.30 -5.98
CA ALA A 54 9.55 36.30 -5.00
C ALA A 54 8.20 36.97 -5.27
N SER A 55 7.55 36.69 -6.41
CA SER A 55 6.21 37.16 -6.73
C SER A 55 5.11 36.13 -6.47
N ALA A 56 5.48 34.88 -6.19
CA ALA A 56 4.53 33.81 -5.93
C ALA A 56 3.71 34.07 -4.65
N GLU A 57 2.43 33.70 -4.70
CA GLU A 57 1.49 33.85 -3.57
C GLU A 57 2.04 33.28 -2.26
N ALA A 58 2.80 32.18 -2.35
CA ALA A 58 3.48 31.55 -1.22
C ALA A 58 4.40 32.52 -0.45
N PHE A 59 4.94 33.58 -1.05
CA PHE A 59 5.86 34.51 -0.39
C PHE A 59 5.30 35.91 -0.23
N VAL A 60 4.26 36.27 -0.99
CA VAL A 60 3.70 37.63 -0.99
C VAL A 60 2.41 37.80 -0.20
N HIS A 61 1.78 36.71 0.25
CA HIS A 61 0.49 36.71 0.95
C HIS A 61 0.40 37.77 2.06
N TRP A 62 1.43 37.86 2.91
CA TRP A 62 1.45 38.73 4.09
C TRP A 62 1.94 40.16 3.84
N ASN A 63 2.27 40.53 2.59
CA ASN A 63 2.87 41.83 2.28
C ASN A 63 1.95 43.02 2.61
N GLU A 64 0.64 42.81 2.57
CA GLU A 64 -0.37 43.84 2.86
C GLU A 64 -0.94 43.75 4.28
N GLU A 65 -0.49 42.77 5.08
CA GLU A 65 -0.92 42.61 6.47
C GLU A 65 -0.25 43.62 7.42
N SER A 66 -0.76 43.70 8.65
CA SER A 66 -0.25 44.61 9.68
C SER A 66 -0.12 43.89 11.03
N PRO A 67 1.11 43.56 11.49
CA PRO A 67 2.41 43.82 10.82
C PRO A 67 2.60 43.02 9.53
N ALA A 68 3.40 43.56 8.59
CA ALA A 68 3.76 42.88 7.36
C ALA A 68 4.94 41.92 7.62
N GLU A 69 4.61 40.74 8.12
CA GLU A 69 5.55 39.67 8.49
C GLU A 69 4.92 38.33 8.16
N VAL A 70 5.74 37.32 7.87
CA VAL A 70 5.28 35.94 7.72
C VAL A 70 5.06 35.37 9.13
N PRO A 71 3.82 35.01 9.52
CA PRO A 71 3.52 34.55 10.87
C PRO A 71 4.28 33.29 11.23
N VAL A 72 4.55 33.09 12.52
CA VAL A 72 5.23 31.91 13.09
C VAL A 72 4.70 30.59 12.52
N THR A 73 3.38 30.45 12.42
CA THR A 73 2.70 29.21 11.95
C THR A 73 2.86 28.93 10.45
N CYS A 74 3.42 29.87 9.69
CA CYS A 74 3.63 29.79 8.24
C CYS A 74 5.12 29.92 7.87
N ALA A 75 5.92 30.58 8.71
CA ALA A 75 7.29 30.96 8.38
C ALA A 75 8.23 29.77 8.09
N LYS A 76 7.97 28.57 8.65
CA LYS A 76 8.74 27.34 8.38
C LYS A 76 8.93 27.10 6.89
N CYS A 77 7.87 27.24 6.09
CA CYS A 77 7.89 26.85 4.67
C CYS A 77 7.74 28.03 3.70
N HIS A 78 7.47 29.22 4.23
CA HIS A 78 7.24 30.42 3.44
C HIS A 78 8.34 31.48 3.62
N SER A 79 9.48 31.11 4.23
CA SER A 79 10.62 32.00 4.41
C SER A 79 11.90 31.22 4.74
N THR A 80 13.05 31.65 4.22
CA THR A 80 14.35 31.08 4.65
C THR A 80 14.63 31.30 6.15
N PRO A 81 14.39 32.49 6.74
CA PRO A 81 14.59 32.69 8.17
C PRO A 81 13.74 31.76 9.03
N GLY A 82 12.46 31.56 8.68
CA GLY A 82 11.59 30.66 9.44
C GLY A 82 11.98 29.18 9.31
N TYR A 83 12.49 28.75 8.15
CA TYR A 83 13.05 27.40 8.02
C TYR A 83 14.32 27.25 8.87
N GLN A 84 15.21 28.25 8.85
CA GLN A 84 16.45 28.23 9.64
C GLN A 84 16.19 28.22 11.16
N ASP A 85 15.18 28.98 11.61
CA ASP A 85 14.68 28.94 12.98
C ASP A 85 14.18 27.54 13.32
N PHE A 86 13.28 26.97 12.50
CA PHE A 86 12.75 25.62 12.71
C PHE A 86 13.83 24.55 12.87
N ILE A 87 14.91 24.61 12.08
CA ILE A 87 16.00 23.62 12.15
C ILE A 87 17.11 24.00 13.14
N GLY A 88 17.00 25.16 13.82
CA GLY A 88 18.01 25.71 14.73
C GLY A 88 19.31 26.15 14.06
N ALA A 89 19.30 26.41 12.75
CA ALA A 89 20.48 26.84 11.98
C ALA A 89 20.89 28.29 12.28
N ASP A 90 19.97 29.11 12.78
CA ASP A 90 20.23 30.48 13.25
C ASP A 90 20.69 30.54 14.73
N GLY A 91 20.71 29.39 15.42
CA GLY A 91 21.06 29.24 16.83
C GLY A 91 19.86 29.21 17.79
N SER A 92 18.63 29.25 17.28
CA SER A 92 17.41 28.98 18.05
C SER A 92 17.27 27.49 18.42
N ALA A 93 16.20 27.16 19.13
CA ALA A 93 15.90 25.77 19.48
C ALA A 93 15.23 25.07 18.28
N ALA A 94 15.84 23.98 17.79
CA ALA A 94 15.26 23.21 16.70
C ALA A 94 13.92 22.54 17.09
N GLY A 95 13.03 22.41 16.11
CA GLY A 95 11.74 21.73 16.20
C GLY A 95 10.53 22.68 16.26
N GLU A 96 10.75 23.98 16.43
CA GLU A 96 9.70 24.99 16.43
C GLU A 96 10.18 26.28 15.74
N VAL A 97 9.24 27.05 15.20
CA VAL A 97 9.51 28.44 14.81
C VAL A 97 9.12 29.30 16.00
N ASP A 98 10.04 30.11 16.53
CA ASP A 98 9.81 30.91 17.73
C ASP A 98 9.49 32.38 17.42
N ALA A 99 9.76 32.84 16.18
CA ALA A 99 9.52 34.21 15.74
C ALA A 99 8.89 34.31 14.35
N ALA A 100 8.12 35.39 14.13
CA ALA A 100 7.64 35.73 12.79
C ALA A 100 8.84 36.10 11.89
N ALA A 101 8.78 35.69 10.63
CA ALA A 101 9.84 35.95 9.67
C ALA A 101 9.59 37.25 8.89
N PRO A 102 10.65 37.98 8.47
CA PRO A 102 10.50 39.15 7.63
C PRO A 102 9.91 38.79 6.25
N ILE A 103 9.07 39.67 5.70
CA ILE A 103 8.64 39.58 4.29
C ILE A 103 9.80 39.82 3.32
N GLY A 104 9.58 39.47 2.05
CA GLY A 104 10.56 39.71 0.97
C GLY A 104 11.68 38.68 0.91
N THR A 105 11.58 37.59 1.66
CA THR A 105 12.43 36.41 1.54
C THR A 105 11.70 35.29 0.81
N VAL A 106 12.45 34.43 0.15
CA VAL A 106 11.97 33.20 -0.49
C VAL A 106 12.69 31.99 0.13
N VAL A 107 12.61 30.80 -0.48
CA VAL A 107 13.50 29.70 -0.14
C VAL A 107 14.83 29.92 -0.86
N GLU A 108 15.88 30.19 -0.08
CA GLU A 108 17.23 30.50 -0.56
C GLU A 108 18.16 29.31 -0.32
N CYS A 109 19.35 29.33 -0.93
CA CYS A 109 20.33 28.24 -0.83
C CYS A 109 20.63 27.85 0.63
N THR A 110 20.64 28.82 1.54
CA THR A 110 20.98 28.60 2.96
C THR A 110 19.86 27.93 3.77
N ALA A 111 18.65 27.80 3.23
CA ALA A 111 17.62 26.95 3.81
C ALA A 111 18.06 25.48 3.77
N CYS A 112 18.58 25.02 2.63
CA CYS A 112 18.98 23.62 2.42
C CYS A 112 20.47 23.35 2.64
N HIS A 113 21.34 24.36 2.48
CA HIS A 113 22.80 24.22 2.62
C HIS A 113 23.32 24.93 3.87
N ASN A 114 23.28 24.21 5.00
CA ASN A 114 23.82 24.67 6.27
C ASN A 114 24.24 23.47 7.14
N ASN A 115 24.83 23.71 8.30
CA ASN A 115 25.34 22.62 9.15
C ASN A 115 24.23 21.73 9.74
N ALA A 116 23.02 22.25 9.95
CA ALA A 116 21.91 21.49 10.52
C ALA A 116 21.34 20.49 9.49
N THR A 117 21.20 20.93 8.23
CA THR A 117 20.66 20.09 7.16
C THR A 117 21.61 19.00 6.66
N LEU A 118 22.93 19.13 6.90
CA LEU A 118 23.93 18.11 6.53
C LEU A 118 23.75 16.77 7.25
N THR A 119 23.11 16.77 8.43
CA THR A 119 22.86 15.57 9.23
C THR A 119 21.37 15.31 9.43
N MET A 120 20.51 16.00 8.68
CA MET A 120 19.07 15.82 8.75
C MET A 120 18.70 14.53 8.02
N ASP A 121 17.93 13.69 8.70
CA ASP A 121 17.62 12.32 8.28
C ASP A 121 16.19 11.90 8.66
N SER A 122 15.44 12.79 9.33
CA SER A 122 14.10 12.47 9.81
C SER A 122 13.13 13.62 9.73
N VAL A 123 11.85 13.27 9.73
CA VAL A 123 10.71 14.19 9.68
C VAL A 123 9.61 13.66 10.58
N VAL A 124 9.03 14.54 11.39
CA VAL A 124 7.83 14.24 12.18
C VAL A 124 6.60 14.67 11.39
N MET A 125 5.80 13.70 10.96
CA MET A 125 4.57 13.92 10.20
C MET A 125 3.47 14.51 11.10
N PRO A 126 2.42 15.14 10.54
CA PRO A 126 1.30 15.66 11.32
C PRO A 126 0.57 14.63 12.21
N SER A 127 0.67 13.33 11.88
CA SER A 127 0.15 12.23 12.71
C SER A 127 0.98 11.96 13.98
N GLY A 128 2.16 12.55 14.10
CA GLY A 128 3.10 12.36 15.20
C GLY A 128 4.14 11.27 14.98
N ILE A 129 4.06 10.49 13.88
CA ILE A 129 5.11 9.52 13.54
C ILE A 129 6.38 10.25 13.13
N GLU A 130 7.54 9.72 13.51
CA GLU A 130 8.83 10.13 12.98
C GLU A 130 9.26 9.13 11.90
N ILE A 131 9.45 9.61 10.68
CA ILE A 131 10.05 8.84 9.58
C ILE A 131 11.55 9.14 9.60
N THR A 132 12.37 8.09 9.59
CA THR A 132 13.84 8.15 9.72
C THR A 132 14.52 7.49 8.52
N ASN A 133 15.85 7.60 8.42
CA ASN A 133 16.64 7.06 7.30
C ASN A 133 16.25 7.68 5.94
N LEU A 134 15.75 8.91 5.93
CA LEU A 134 15.37 9.64 4.73
C LEU A 134 16.59 10.22 3.99
N GLY A 135 17.69 10.43 4.70
CA GLY A 135 18.83 11.18 4.18
C GLY A 135 18.39 12.54 3.62
N ASP A 136 18.71 12.79 2.35
CA ASP A 136 18.64 14.10 1.73
C ASP A 136 17.21 14.59 1.42
N GLU A 137 16.24 13.70 1.23
CA GLU A 137 14.83 14.06 0.95
C GLU A 137 14.10 14.58 2.19
N SER A 138 14.66 14.34 3.39
CA SER A 138 14.14 14.86 4.66
C SER A 138 13.90 16.38 4.59
N ARG A 139 14.78 17.12 3.90
CA ARG A 139 14.68 18.56 3.70
C ARG A 139 13.41 18.98 2.98
N CYS A 140 13.03 18.25 1.93
CA CYS A 140 11.83 18.48 1.13
C CYS A 140 10.59 18.18 1.96
N MET A 141 10.61 17.03 2.65
CA MET A 141 9.51 16.52 3.44
C MET A 141 9.19 17.39 4.67
N GLN A 142 10.12 18.21 5.17
CA GLN A 142 9.82 19.19 6.22
C GLN A 142 8.64 20.12 5.86
N CYS A 143 8.45 20.40 4.57
CA CYS A 143 7.39 21.28 4.08
C CYS A 143 6.33 20.55 3.26
N HIS A 144 6.73 19.59 2.44
CA HIS A 144 5.84 18.82 1.56
C HIS A 144 5.14 17.63 2.24
N GLN A 145 4.88 17.74 3.54
CA GLN A 145 4.21 16.72 4.37
C GLN A 145 2.74 17.02 4.70
N GLY A 146 2.24 18.19 4.29
CA GLY A 146 0.95 18.68 4.75
C GLY A 146 0.98 19.18 6.21
N ARG A 147 -0.19 19.55 6.73
CA ARG A 147 -0.35 20.19 8.05
C ARG A 147 -1.42 19.52 8.93
N ALA A 148 -2.06 18.48 8.43
CA ALA A 148 -3.08 17.72 9.13
C ALA A 148 -2.99 16.24 8.75
N SER A 149 -3.66 15.41 9.52
CA SER A 149 -3.74 13.95 9.35
C SER A 149 -5.09 13.45 9.88
N THR A 150 -5.34 12.13 9.82
CA THR A 150 -6.46 11.48 10.52
C THR A 150 -6.61 11.99 11.95
N VAL A 151 -5.50 12.04 12.71
CA VAL A 151 -5.47 12.50 14.10
C VAL A 151 -6.09 13.90 14.27
N THR A 152 -5.75 14.86 13.40
CA THR A 152 -6.27 16.23 13.48
C THR A 152 -7.78 16.27 13.26
N VAL A 153 -8.30 15.45 12.32
CA VAL A 153 -9.73 15.37 12.04
C VAL A 153 -10.47 14.73 13.22
N ASP A 154 -9.94 13.64 13.78
CA ASP A 154 -10.53 12.98 14.95
C ASP A 154 -10.54 13.90 16.17
N GLU A 155 -9.48 14.66 16.43
CA GLU A 155 -9.42 15.66 17.50
C GLU A 155 -10.49 16.76 17.31
N SER A 156 -10.68 17.22 16.07
CA SER A 156 -11.72 18.22 15.73
C SER A 156 -13.13 17.68 15.99
N ILE A 157 -13.41 16.44 15.57
CA ILE A 157 -14.69 15.76 15.79
C ILE A 157 -14.93 15.50 17.29
N ALA A 158 -13.92 15.00 18.01
CA ALA A 158 -14.00 14.74 19.44
C ALA A 158 -14.29 16.03 20.22
N LYS A 159 -13.66 17.15 19.86
CA LYS A 159 -13.90 18.46 20.46
C LYS A 159 -15.32 18.96 20.23
N ALA A 160 -15.92 18.64 19.09
CA ALA A 160 -17.32 18.97 18.80
C ALA A 160 -18.32 18.15 19.64
N ASN A 161 -17.87 17.11 20.36
CA ASN A 161 -18.65 16.30 21.31
C ASN A 161 -19.99 15.80 20.74
N LEU A 162 -19.94 15.32 19.50
CA LEU A 162 -21.09 14.78 18.77
C LEU A 162 -21.45 13.38 19.28
N THR A 163 -22.73 13.13 19.53
CA THR A 163 -23.27 11.79 19.86
C THR A 163 -23.81 11.07 18.63
N ASP A 164 -24.02 11.79 17.54
CA ASP A 164 -24.49 11.30 16.25
C ASP A 164 -23.61 11.93 15.17
N VAL A 165 -23.01 11.08 14.34
CA VAL A 165 -22.06 11.48 13.29
C VAL A 165 -22.72 12.22 12.13
N ASP A 166 -24.05 12.15 12.00
CA ASP A 166 -24.84 12.85 10.98
C ASP A 166 -25.45 14.16 11.48
N THR A 167 -25.20 14.55 12.74
CA THR A 167 -25.70 15.81 13.29
C THR A 167 -24.74 16.96 13.00
N VAL A 168 -25.28 18.08 12.50
CA VAL A 168 -24.50 19.31 12.27
C VAL A 168 -24.02 19.90 13.59
N SER A 169 -22.74 20.24 13.68
CA SER A 169 -22.15 20.94 14.83
C SER A 169 -21.64 22.33 14.45
N PRO A 170 -22.00 23.39 15.19
CA PRO A 170 -21.40 24.72 15.01
C PRO A 170 -19.95 24.78 15.51
N ASP A 171 -19.52 23.80 16.30
CA ASP A 171 -18.16 23.71 16.84
C ASP A 171 -17.22 22.94 15.90
N LEU A 172 -17.75 22.37 14.81
CA LEU A 172 -16.98 21.65 13.80
C LEU A 172 -16.75 22.53 12.57
N GLY A 173 -15.50 22.52 12.08
CA GLY A 173 -15.09 23.25 10.88
C GLY A 173 -14.23 22.38 9.97
N PHE A 174 -14.02 22.85 8.75
CA PHE A 174 -13.19 22.17 7.78
C PHE A 174 -11.72 22.14 8.23
N THR A 175 -11.11 20.95 8.16
CA THR A 175 -9.67 20.74 8.40
C THR A 175 -8.95 20.71 7.05
N ASN A 176 -7.89 21.48 6.89
CA ASN A 176 -7.15 21.55 5.63
C ASN A 176 -5.79 20.85 5.76
N ILE A 177 -5.52 19.86 4.90
CA ILE A 177 -4.20 19.21 4.84
C ILE A 177 -3.10 20.14 4.32
N HIS A 178 -3.46 21.24 3.65
CA HIS A 178 -2.54 22.18 3.00
C HIS A 178 -1.87 21.63 1.73
N TYR A 179 -1.16 22.50 1.00
CA TYR A 179 -0.74 22.24 -0.39
C TYR A 179 0.52 21.37 -0.50
N TYR A 180 0.64 20.68 -1.64
CA TYR A 180 1.78 19.87 -2.05
C TYR A 180 2.21 18.85 -0.99
N ALA A 181 1.25 18.12 -0.43
CA ALA A 181 1.46 17.13 0.63
C ALA A 181 1.98 15.78 0.09
N ALA A 182 2.96 15.81 -0.83
CA ALA A 182 3.47 14.63 -1.53
C ALA A 182 4.00 13.54 -0.58
N ALA A 183 4.63 13.92 0.54
CA ALA A 183 5.10 12.95 1.52
C ALA A 183 3.94 12.25 2.24
N ALA A 184 2.80 12.93 2.40
CA ALA A 184 1.61 12.33 2.98
C ALA A 184 0.97 11.29 2.04
N SER A 185 0.99 11.55 0.73
CA SER A 185 0.59 10.59 -0.31
C SER A 185 1.56 9.40 -0.37
N LYS A 186 2.88 9.67 -0.44
CA LYS A 186 3.94 8.65 -0.57
C LYS A 186 3.96 7.65 0.57
N TYR A 187 3.92 8.15 1.81
CA TYR A 187 4.04 7.29 2.99
C TYR A 187 2.71 6.67 3.45
N GLY A 188 1.59 7.01 2.80
CA GLY A 188 0.28 6.39 3.02
C GLY A 188 -0.09 6.23 4.49
N THR A 189 -0.37 4.98 4.89
CA THR A 189 -0.74 4.61 6.27
C THR A 189 0.33 4.89 7.32
N LEU A 190 1.60 4.96 6.93
CA LEU A 190 2.67 5.31 7.86
C LEU A 190 2.53 6.79 8.26
N ALA A 191 2.27 7.68 7.30
CA ALA A 191 2.07 9.11 7.57
C ALA A 191 0.66 9.45 8.07
N LYS A 192 -0.35 8.65 7.74
CA LYS A 192 -1.78 8.91 8.00
C LYS A 192 -2.25 10.27 7.49
N GLY A 193 -1.76 10.63 6.29
CA GLY A 193 -2.05 11.91 5.64
C GLY A 193 -3.53 12.14 5.39
N GLY A 194 -4.18 11.18 4.74
CA GLY A 194 -5.63 11.15 4.56
C GLY A 194 -6.36 10.58 5.78
N TYR A 195 -7.66 10.85 5.90
CA TYR A 195 -8.53 10.29 6.93
C TYR A 195 -8.81 8.81 6.67
N GLN A 196 -8.31 7.96 7.56
CA GLN A 196 -8.50 6.52 7.52
C GLN A 196 -9.71 6.09 8.35
N TYR A 197 -10.53 5.21 7.79
CA TYR A 197 -11.74 4.71 8.43
C TYR A 197 -11.47 3.50 9.33
N GLU A 198 -12.21 3.42 10.44
CA GLU A 198 -12.08 2.34 11.42
C GLU A 198 -12.37 0.97 10.78
N GLY A 199 -11.55 -0.04 11.11
CA GLY A 199 -11.67 -1.40 10.57
C GLY A 199 -11.17 -1.56 9.12
N LYS A 200 -10.69 -0.49 8.48
CA LYS A 200 -10.06 -0.53 7.17
C LYS A 200 -8.54 -0.48 7.30
N SER A 201 -7.88 -1.19 6.40
CA SER A 201 -6.43 -1.13 6.21
C SER A 201 -6.09 -0.36 4.92
N TYR A 202 -4.90 0.22 4.88
CA TYR A 202 -4.48 1.15 3.82
C TYR A 202 -3.06 0.86 3.34
N ASP A 203 -2.79 1.23 2.10
CA ASP A 203 -1.46 1.18 1.51
C ASP A 203 -0.46 2.03 2.32
N GLY A 204 0.75 1.51 2.46
CA GLY A 204 1.86 2.12 3.20
C GLY A 204 2.76 2.97 2.32
N ASN A 205 4.07 2.89 2.54
CA ASN A 205 5.04 3.58 1.69
C ASN A 205 4.97 3.03 0.26
N PHE A 206 4.64 3.90 -0.70
CA PHE A 206 4.79 3.59 -2.11
C PHE A 206 6.28 3.51 -2.42
N ALA A 207 6.74 2.29 -2.68
CA ALA A 207 8.09 2.02 -3.12
C ALA A 207 8.13 1.92 -4.64
N HIS A 208 8.99 2.73 -5.25
CA HIS A 208 9.32 2.58 -6.67
C HIS A 208 10.52 1.62 -6.79
N VAL A 209 11.02 1.40 -8.01
CA VAL A 209 12.30 0.66 -8.17
C VAL A 209 13.42 1.40 -7.42
N GLU A 210 14.38 0.66 -6.83
CA GLU A 210 15.41 1.19 -5.90
C GLU A 210 16.10 2.48 -6.36
N ALA A 211 16.33 2.64 -7.67
CA ALA A 211 16.98 3.83 -8.23
C ALA A 211 16.10 5.11 -8.27
N PHE A 212 14.83 5.02 -7.86
CA PHE A 212 13.80 6.05 -7.94
C PHE A 212 12.90 6.09 -6.70
N ASP A 213 13.40 5.66 -5.55
CA ASP A 213 12.61 5.52 -4.33
C ASP A 213 12.53 6.82 -3.50
N THR A 214 13.34 7.84 -3.82
CA THR A 214 13.39 9.12 -3.11
C THR A 214 12.93 10.31 -3.97
N CYS A 215 12.52 11.40 -3.32
CA CYS A 215 12.07 12.61 -4.02
C CYS A 215 13.12 13.13 -5.01
N ILE A 216 14.41 13.08 -4.63
CA ILE A 216 15.52 13.67 -5.39
C ILE A 216 15.97 12.79 -6.56
N GLU A 217 15.54 11.53 -6.63
CA GLU A 217 15.81 10.66 -7.78
C GLU A 217 14.86 10.98 -8.93
N CYS A 218 13.62 11.37 -8.63
CA CYS A 218 12.62 11.79 -9.61
C CYS A 218 12.64 13.29 -9.91
N HIS A 219 12.90 14.14 -8.91
CA HIS A 219 12.91 15.60 -9.05
C HIS A 219 14.32 16.18 -9.03
N ASP A 220 14.55 17.19 -9.85
CA ASP A 220 15.76 17.99 -9.76
C ASP A 220 15.69 18.93 -8.56
N SER A 221 16.70 18.90 -7.68
CA SER A 221 16.68 19.69 -6.45
C SER A 221 16.88 21.19 -6.67
N HIS A 222 17.33 21.63 -7.85
CA HIS A 222 17.55 23.03 -8.17
C HIS A 222 16.47 23.62 -9.08
N THR A 223 16.07 22.91 -10.14
CA THR A 223 14.98 23.40 -11.02
C THR A 223 13.60 23.08 -10.44
N LEU A 224 13.49 22.06 -9.57
CA LEU A 224 12.26 21.45 -9.05
C LEU A 224 11.44 20.67 -10.09
N GLU A 225 11.94 20.60 -11.33
CA GLU A 225 11.28 19.89 -12.41
C GLU A 225 11.47 18.37 -12.28
N VAL A 226 10.53 17.61 -12.81
CA VAL A 226 10.66 16.15 -12.93
C VAL A 226 11.73 15.82 -13.97
N LYS A 227 12.61 14.87 -13.65
CA LYS A 227 13.67 14.37 -14.53
C LYS A 227 13.09 13.42 -15.59
N LEU A 228 12.36 13.97 -16.54
CA LEU A 228 11.55 13.23 -17.51
C LEU A 228 12.33 12.15 -18.27
N GLU A 229 13.58 12.43 -18.66
CA GLU A 229 14.43 11.47 -19.38
C GLU A 229 14.70 10.20 -18.57
N ALA A 230 14.66 10.29 -17.25
CA ALA A 230 14.86 9.14 -16.36
C ALA A 230 13.65 8.19 -16.39
N CYS A 231 12.43 8.74 -16.56
CA CYS A 231 11.19 7.97 -16.67
C CYS A 231 11.09 7.22 -18.01
N GLN A 232 11.59 7.83 -19.10
CA GLN A 232 11.54 7.29 -20.47
C GLN A 232 12.27 5.96 -20.66
N GLY A 233 13.15 5.59 -19.73
CA GLY A 233 13.83 4.30 -19.75
C GLY A 233 12.90 3.10 -19.55
N CYS A 234 11.82 3.28 -18.78
CA CYS A 234 10.90 2.21 -18.40
C CYS A 234 9.43 2.48 -18.78
N HIS A 235 9.03 3.75 -18.87
CA HIS A 235 7.66 4.14 -19.22
C HIS A 235 7.60 4.56 -20.69
N GLU A 236 7.18 3.63 -21.54
CA GLU A 236 6.98 3.89 -22.96
C GLU A 236 5.88 4.95 -23.19
N GLY A 237 6.05 5.79 -24.22
CA GLY A 237 5.06 6.81 -24.57
C GLY A 237 5.16 8.14 -23.81
N VAL A 238 6.00 8.22 -22.78
CA VAL A 238 6.23 9.47 -22.02
C VAL A 238 7.11 10.44 -22.82
N ALA A 239 6.53 11.50 -23.39
CA ALA A 239 7.26 12.54 -24.13
C ALA A 239 7.27 13.90 -23.43
N SER A 240 6.42 14.08 -22.43
CA SER A 240 6.24 15.29 -21.62
C SER A 240 5.80 14.93 -20.20
N VAL A 241 5.88 15.88 -19.27
CA VAL A 241 5.40 15.70 -17.89
C VAL A 241 3.90 15.36 -17.84
N ASP A 242 3.10 15.89 -18.78
CA ASP A 242 1.66 15.61 -18.83
C ASP A 242 1.38 14.16 -19.24
N ASP A 243 2.26 13.55 -20.04
CA ASP A 243 2.12 12.15 -20.46
C ASP A 243 2.26 11.17 -19.28
N LEU A 244 2.88 11.59 -18.16
CA LEU A 244 2.96 10.77 -16.95
C LEU A 244 1.58 10.39 -16.41
N LYS A 245 0.55 11.20 -16.67
CA LYS A 245 -0.83 10.90 -16.28
C LYS A 245 -1.39 9.64 -16.94
N ASN A 246 -0.85 9.27 -18.11
CA ASN A 246 -1.25 8.07 -18.84
C ASN A 246 -0.48 6.82 -18.38
N VAL A 247 0.45 6.95 -17.43
CA VAL A 247 1.25 5.81 -16.98
C VAL A 247 0.38 4.88 -16.12
N ARG A 248 0.31 3.62 -16.55
CA ARG A 248 -0.25 2.48 -15.83
C ARG A 248 0.75 1.34 -15.89
N MET A 249 0.89 0.57 -14.81
CA MET A 249 1.80 -0.58 -14.73
C MET A 249 1.02 -1.85 -14.40
N GLN A 250 1.66 -3.00 -14.63
CA GLN A 250 1.05 -4.33 -14.45
C GLN A 250 0.60 -4.64 -13.01
N GLY A 251 0.99 -3.84 -12.03
CA GLY A 251 0.50 -3.95 -10.66
C GLY A 251 -0.81 -3.18 -10.40
N SER A 252 -1.48 -2.69 -11.44
CA SER A 252 -2.70 -1.88 -11.39
C SER A 252 -3.63 -2.19 -12.56
N LEU A 253 -4.15 -3.41 -12.62
CA LEU A 253 -4.95 -3.91 -13.78
C LEU A 253 -6.47 -3.83 -13.56
N VAL A 254 -6.91 -3.44 -12.37
CA VAL A 254 -8.33 -3.30 -12.03
C VAL A 254 -8.87 -1.92 -12.42
N ASP A 255 -10.18 -1.84 -12.67
CA ASP A 255 -10.94 -0.60 -12.86
C ASP A 255 -11.28 0.00 -11.49
N TYR A 256 -10.63 1.08 -11.08
CA TYR A 256 -10.79 1.59 -9.71
C TYR A 256 -12.01 2.51 -9.59
N ASP A 257 -12.38 3.24 -10.63
CA ASP A 257 -13.49 4.20 -10.59
C ASP A 257 -14.84 3.62 -11.08
N GLY A 258 -14.80 2.47 -11.76
CA GLY A 258 -15.94 1.70 -12.23
C GLY A 258 -16.52 2.19 -13.56
N ASP A 259 -15.76 2.90 -14.39
CA ASP A 259 -16.19 3.41 -15.68
C ASP A 259 -16.04 2.42 -16.86
N GLY A 260 -15.35 1.30 -16.62
CA GLY A 260 -15.08 0.23 -17.57
C GLY A 260 -13.78 0.36 -18.35
N ASP A 261 -12.92 1.35 -18.07
CA ASP A 261 -11.62 1.56 -18.71
C ASP A 261 -10.47 1.08 -17.80
N THR A 262 -9.83 -0.03 -18.18
CA THR A 262 -8.65 -0.58 -17.48
C THR A 262 -7.33 -0.25 -18.19
N GLU A 263 -7.37 0.57 -19.25
CA GLU A 263 -6.19 0.97 -20.03
C GLU A 263 -5.69 2.36 -19.65
N GLU A 264 -6.55 3.22 -19.10
CA GLU A 264 -6.18 4.59 -18.73
C GLU A 264 -5.17 4.67 -17.56
N GLY A 265 -4.48 5.79 -17.40
CA GLY A 265 -3.51 5.95 -16.31
C GLY A 265 -4.18 6.21 -14.96
N ILE A 266 -3.46 5.92 -13.86
CA ILE A 266 -3.93 6.08 -12.47
C ILE A 266 -4.42 7.51 -12.16
N TYR A 267 -3.96 8.51 -12.92
CA TYR A 267 -4.46 9.86 -12.79
C TYR A 267 -5.97 9.97 -13.07
N PHE A 268 -6.47 9.28 -14.10
CA PHE A 268 -7.87 9.37 -14.52
C PHE A 268 -8.80 8.59 -13.60
N GLU A 269 -8.36 7.42 -13.13
CA GLU A 269 -8.97 6.67 -12.03
C GLU A 269 -9.22 7.55 -10.79
N LEU A 270 -8.23 8.39 -10.43
CA LEU A 270 -8.38 9.37 -9.35
C LEU A 270 -9.39 10.47 -9.69
N GLU A 271 -9.41 11.00 -10.91
CA GLU A 271 -10.38 12.03 -11.33
C GLU A 271 -11.82 11.50 -11.29
N GLY A 272 -12.03 10.25 -11.73
CA GLY A 272 -13.31 9.57 -11.67
C GLY A 272 -13.80 9.38 -10.23
N LEU A 273 -12.97 8.83 -9.35
CA LEU A 273 -13.30 8.69 -7.94
C LEU A 273 -13.49 10.04 -7.22
N GLN A 274 -12.71 11.06 -7.58
CA GLN A 274 -12.92 12.43 -7.08
C GLN A 274 -14.29 12.97 -7.48
N THR A 275 -14.70 12.75 -8.73
CA THR A 275 -16.03 13.13 -9.24
C THR A 275 -17.14 12.42 -8.47
N THR A 276 -17.01 11.10 -8.29
CA THR A 276 -17.95 10.28 -7.53
C THR A 276 -18.05 10.72 -6.06
N LEU A 277 -16.92 10.98 -5.40
CA LEU A 277 -16.90 11.47 -4.03
C LEU A 277 -17.52 12.86 -3.90
N TYR A 278 -17.22 13.79 -4.81
CA TYR A 278 -17.80 15.12 -4.76
C TYR A 278 -19.33 15.08 -4.93
N GLN A 279 -19.83 14.22 -5.83
CA GLN A 279 -21.26 13.97 -5.95
C GLN A 279 -21.85 13.41 -4.64
N ALA A 280 -21.18 12.47 -3.98
CA ALA A 280 -21.58 11.93 -2.68
C ALA A 280 -21.69 13.03 -1.62
N ILE A 281 -20.67 13.89 -1.54
CA ILE A 281 -20.59 15.04 -0.64
C ILE A 281 -21.78 15.98 -0.85
N GLN A 282 -22.11 16.30 -2.11
CA GLN A 282 -23.22 17.19 -2.43
C GLN A 282 -24.59 16.61 -2.05
N ILE A 283 -24.83 15.34 -2.38
CA ILE A 283 -26.09 14.65 -2.03
C ILE A 283 -26.22 14.57 -0.50
N TYR A 284 -25.15 14.16 0.20
CA TYR A 284 -25.15 14.05 1.65
C TYR A 284 -25.42 15.41 2.33
N ALA A 285 -24.75 16.47 1.89
CA ALA A 285 -24.93 17.81 2.41
C ALA A 285 -26.39 18.31 2.27
N ILE A 286 -27.07 17.94 1.17
CA ILE A 286 -28.49 18.24 0.97
C ILE A 286 -29.39 17.41 1.90
N GLU A 287 -29.17 16.09 1.98
CA GLU A 287 -30.05 15.17 2.71
C GLU A 287 -29.88 15.26 4.23
N LYS A 288 -28.64 15.38 4.71
CA LYS A 288 -28.28 15.31 6.13
C LYS A 288 -28.00 16.67 6.74
N SER A 289 -27.11 17.45 6.13
CA SER A 289 -26.79 18.79 6.64
C SER A 289 -27.88 19.82 6.35
N GLN A 290 -28.80 19.52 5.40
CA GLN A 290 -29.83 20.43 4.90
C GLN A 290 -29.25 21.75 4.34
N ALA A 291 -28.00 21.69 3.87
CA ALA A 291 -27.24 22.84 3.40
C ALA A 291 -26.41 22.39 2.19
N PRO A 292 -26.80 22.76 0.96
CA PRO A 292 -26.03 22.46 -0.25
C PRO A 292 -24.61 23.03 -0.14
N ILE A 293 -23.64 22.29 -0.67
CA ILE A 293 -22.21 22.58 -0.56
C ILE A 293 -21.60 22.74 -1.96
N ALA A 294 -20.72 23.72 -2.09
CA ALA A 294 -19.89 23.91 -3.27
C ALA A 294 -18.41 23.97 -2.88
N TYR A 295 -17.55 23.49 -3.76
CA TYR A 295 -16.11 23.50 -3.60
C TYR A 295 -15.41 24.40 -4.65
N ASP A 296 -14.39 25.13 -4.21
CA ASP A 296 -13.42 25.79 -5.09
C ASP A 296 -12.00 25.56 -4.57
N SER A 297 -11.11 25.06 -5.44
CA SER A 297 -9.74 24.72 -5.05
C SER A 297 -8.85 25.95 -4.86
N ALA A 298 -9.22 27.09 -5.47
CA ALA A 298 -8.43 28.32 -5.51
C ALA A 298 -8.78 29.32 -4.39
N THR A 299 -10.01 29.30 -3.87
CA THR A 299 -10.48 30.30 -2.90
C THR A 299 -10.62 29.72 -1.49
N HIS A 300 -9.93 30.30 -0.51
CA HIS A 300 -10.12 29.96 0.90
C HIS A 300 -11.52 30.39 1.40
N PRO A 301 -12.25 29.57 2.18
CA PRO A 301 -11.86 28.29 2.82
C PRO A 301 -12.25 27.02 2.06
N TYR A 302 -12.29 27.08 0.73
CA TYR A 302 -12.54 26.00 -0.24
C TYR A 302 -13.96 25.46 -0.31
N PHE A 303 -14.65 25.35 0.83
CA PHE A 303 -16.04 24.91 0.87
C PHE A 303 -16.97 26.06 1.25
N PHE A 304 -18.03 26.23 0.45
CA PHE A 304 -19.00 27.32 0.55
C PHE A 304 -20.42 26.78 0.57
N LEU A 305 -21.36 27.59 1.08
CA LEU A 305 -22.77 27.31 0.91
C LEU A 305 -23.15 27.55 -0.56
N ASP A 306 -23.67 26.51 -1.22
CA ASP A 306 -24.24 26.62 -2.56
C ASP A 306 -25.67 27.18 -2.44
N THR A 307 -25.78 28.50 -2.52
CA THR A 307 -27.03 29.22 -2.25
C THR A 307 -28.02 29.10 -3.40
N ASN A 308 -27.52 28.91 -4.61
CA ASN A 308 -28.34 28.81 -5.82
C ASN A 308 -28.64 27.35 -6.23
N LYS A 309 -27.96 26.38 -5.62
CA LYS A 309 -28.14 24.93 -5.79
C LYS A 309 -27.70 24.41 -7.15
N ASN A 310 -26.67 25.00 -7.75
CA ASN A 310 -26.13 24.56 -9.04
C ASN A 310 -24.94 23.61 -8.91
N GLY A 311 -24.47 23.34 -7.68
CA GLY A 311 -23.35 22.46 -7.37
C GLY A 311 -21.96 23.07 -7.63
N GLN A 312 -21.85 24.36 -7.90
CA GLN A 312 -20.62 25.06 -8.22
C GLN A 312 -20.40 26.23 -7.26
N ALA A 313 -19.14 26.56 -6.98
CA ALA A 313 -18.81 27.72 -6.17
C ALA A 313 -18.75 28.94 -7.09
N ASP A 314 -19.89 29.62 -7.27
CA ASP A 314 -19.95 30.80 -8.12
C ASP A 314 -19.14 31.97 -7.53
N PRO A 315 -18.68 32.95 -8.35
CA PRO A 315 -17.90 34.08 -7.86
C PRO A 315 -18.55 34.91 -6.75
N ASP A 316 -19.89 34.94 -6.65
CA ASP A 316 -20.63 35.61 -5.57
C ASP A 316 -20.79 34.73 -4.31
N GLU A 317 -20.52 33.44 -4.40
CA GLU A 317 -20.56 32.47 -3.31
C GLU A 317 -19.17 32.13 -2.76
N ALA A 318 -18.13 32.17 -3.57
CA ALA A 318 -16.74 31.88 -3.22
C ALA A 318 -16.11 33.03 -2.42
N ASN A 319 -16.58 33.27 -1.20
CA ASN A 319 -16.02 34.25 -0.28
C ASN A 319 -16.15 33.82 1.18
N GLY A 320 -15.30 34.35 2.05
CA GLY A 320 -15.20 33.92 3.46
C GLY A 320 -16.45 34.16 4.32
N ASP A 321 -17.35 35.07 3.91
CA ASP A 321 -18.63 35.29 4.60
C ASP A 321 -19.63 34.17 4.30
N ASN A 322 -19.50 33.50 3.15
CA ASN A 322 -20.33 32.39 2.70
C ASN A 322 -19.67 31.02 2.92
N ARG A 323 -18.69 30.93 3.82
CA ARG A 323 -18.03 29.67 4.19
C ARG A 323 -19.06 28.60 4.58
N TYR A 324 -18.81 27.35 4.20
CA TYR A 324 -19.64 26.24 4.63
C TYR A 324 -19.50 26.02 6.15
N ASN A 325 -20.63 25.92 6.84
CA ASN A 325 -20.69 25.82 8.31
C ASN A 325 -21.64 24.73 8.83
N ALA A 326 -22.22 23.92 7.94
CA ALA A 326 -23.15 22.85 8.30
C ALA A 326 -22.43 21.49 8.34
N TRP A 327 -21.30 21.42 9.05
CA TRP A 327 -20.46 20.23 9.11
C TRP A 327 -21.04 19.17 10.06
N THR A 328 -21.20 17.95 9.56
CA THR A 328 -21.36 16.74 10.37
C THR A 328 -20.00 16.05 10.50
N ALA A 329 -19.84 15.13 11.46
CA ALA A 329 -18.59 14.37 11.60
C ALA A 329 -18.29 13.57 10.32
N ARG A 330 -19.32 12.94 9.74
CA ARG A 330 -19.20 12.15 8.50
C ARG A 330 -18.75 13.01 7.31
N LEU A 331 -19.39 14.17 7.12
CA LEU A 331 -19.07 15.07 6.03
C LEU A 331 -17.66 15.67 6.16
N ALA A 332 -17.21 15.96 7.38
CA ALA A 332 -15.87 16.49 7.62
C ALA A 332 -14.77 15.50 7.20
N LYS A 333 -14.95 14.20 7.44
CA LYS A 333 -14.03 13.13 7.03
C LYS A 333 -13.92 13.04 5.50
N ALA A 334 -15.07 12.95 4.82
CA ALA A 334 -15.12 12.85 3.37
C ALA A 334 -14.56 14.11 2.67
N ALA A 335 -14.92 15.31 3.16
CA ALA A 335 -14.41 16.56 2.61
C ALA A 335 -12.90 16.72 2.82
N TYR A 336 -12.35 16.19 3.92
CA TYR A 336 -10.91 16.15 4.17
C TYR A 336 -10.19 15.30 3.12
N ASN A 337 -10.68 14.09 2.86
CA ASN A 337 -10.11 13.19 1.84
C ASN A 337 -10.24 13.76 0.43
N TYR A 338 -11.37 14.40 0.10
CA TYR A 338 -11.54 15.09 -1.18
C TYR A 338 -10.56 16.26 -1.35
N GLN A 339 -10.32 17.06 -0.31
CA GLN A 339 -9.28 18.09 -0.36
C GLN A 339 -7.91 17.46 -0.56
N MET A 340 -7.60 16.41 0.19
CA MET A 340 -6.29 15.77 0.21
C MET A 340 -5.91 15.21 -1.16
N SER A 341 -6.82 14.54 -1.85
CA SER A 341 -6.59 14.01 -3.20
C SER A 341 -6.25 15.10 -4.23
N LEU A 342 -6.68 16.34 -3.99
CA LEU A 342 -6.46 17.49 -4.88
C LEU A 342 -5.24 18.34 -4.50
N LYS A 343 -4.67 18.16 -3.30
CA LYS A 343 -3.54 18.98 -2.82
C LYS A 343 -2.17 18.36 -3.08
N ASP A 344 -2.10 17.21 -3.72
CA ASP A 344 -0.89 16.68 -4.33
C ASP A 344 -1.12 16.47 -5.84
N PRO A 345 -0.64 17.38 -6.71
CA PRO A 345 -0.78 17.22 -8.15
C PRO A 345 -0.10 15.95 -8.71
N GLY A 346 0.86 15.38 -7.98
CA GLY A 346 1.56 14.14 -8.31
C GLY A 346 1.00 12.91 -7.59
N ALA A 347 -0.18 13.01 -6.95
CA ALA A 347 -0.78 11.95 -6.14
C ALA A 347 -0.80 10.57 -6.85
N PHE A 348 -1.11 10.56 -8.14
CA PHE A 348 -1.14 9.36 -8.97
C PHE A 348 0.23 8.64 -9.05
N ALA A 349 1.33 9.37 -8.93
CA ALA A 349 2.69 8.84 -8.98
C ALA A 349 3.34 8.69 -7.60
N HIS A 350 2.89 9.46 -6.60
CA HIS A 350 3.45 9.39 -5.24
C HIS A 350 2.81 8.28 -4.41
N GLY A 351 1.52 7.98 -4.59
CA GLY A 351 0.80 7.00 -3.76
C GLY A 351 -0.63 6.80 -4.20
N GLY A 352 -0.88 6.70 -5.51
CA GLY A 352 -2.22 6.73 -6.09
C GLY A 352 -3.20 5.73 -5.46
N LYS A 353 -2.74 4.50 -5.18
CA LYS A 353 -3.54 3.45 -4.53
C LYS A 353 -4.04 3.83 -3.13
N TYR A 354 -3.21 4.50 -2.33
CA TYR A 354 -3.63 5.02 -1.03
C TYR A 354 -4.74 6.07 -1.19
N ILE A 355 -4.63 6.95 -2.18
CA ILE A 355 -5.63 7.97 -2.47
C ILE A 355 -6.94 7.35 -2.96
N ILE A 356 -6.87 6.35 -3.84
CA ILE A 356 -8.01 5.57 -4.31
C ILE A 356 -8.79 4.97 -3.14
N GLN A 357 -8.09 4.30 -2.21
CA GLN A 357 -8.69 3.72 -1.01
C GLN A 357 -9.41 4.77 -0.16
N LEU A 358 -8.80 5.95 0.04
CA LEU A 358 -9.42 7.04 0.80
C LEU A 358 -10.67 7.57 0.12
N LEU A 359 -10.66 7.74 -1.21
CA LEU A 359 -11.80 8.24 -1.98
C LEU A 359 -12.95 7.23 -1.95
N TYR A 360 -12.65 5.95 -2.24
CA TYR A 360 -13.61 4.85 -2.20
C TYR A 360 -14.27 4.74 -0.82
N ASP A 361 -13.48 4.67 0.24
CA ASP A 361 -14.00 4.54 1.61
C ASP A 361 -14.79 5.78 2.06
N SER A 362 -14.45 6.96 1.54
CA SER A 362 -15.24 8.18 1.80
C SER A 362 -16.63 8.11 1.18
N VAL A 363 -16.76 7.54 -0.02
CA VAL A 363 -18.07 7.29 -0.65
C VAL A 363 -18.84 6.23 0.14
N GLU A 364 -18.18 5.13 0.53
CA GLU A 364 -18.78 4.07 1.35
C GLU A 364 -19.31 4.61 2.70
N ASP A 365 -18.53 5.44 3.39
CA ASP A 365 -18.93 6.07 4.64
C ASP A 365 -20.12 7.01 4.43
N LEU A 366 -20.11 7.86 3.39
CA LEU A 366 -21.26 8.71 3.08
C LEU A 366 -22.52 7.89 2.75
N ASN A 367 -22.38 6.79 2.01
CA ASN A 367 -23.46 5.87 1.65
C ASN A 367 -24.22 5.33 2.85
N ALA A 368 -23.56 5.08 3.99
CA ALA A 368 -24.23 4.65 5.22
C ALA A 368 -25.22 5.69 5.77
N GLY A 369 -25.04 6.97 5.41
CA GLY A 369 -25.98 8.04 5.73
C GLY A 369 -27.07 8.23 4.67
N LEU A 370 -26.81 7.95 3.40
CA LEU A 370 -27.70 8.33 2.29
C LEU A 370 -28.98 7.50 2.22
N SER A 371 -30.07 8.12 1.75
CA SER A 371 -31.33 7.41 1.48
C SER A 371 -31.25 6.52 0.24
N LYS A 372 -30.42 6.90 -0.74
CA LYS A 372 -30.06 6.12 -1.92
C LYS A 372 -28.52 6.14 -2.05
N PRO A 373 -27.84 5.04 -1.71
CA PRO A 373 -26.40 4.92 -1.89
C PRO A 373 -25.97 5.16 -3.34
N ILE A 374 -24.78 5.74 -3.51
CA ILE A 374 -24.02 5.71 -4.75
C ILE A 374 -23.55 4.28 -4.98
N ASP A 375 -23.71 3.82 -6.21
CA ASP A 375 -23.31 2.48 -6.62
C ASP A 375 -21.80 2.43 -6.83
N LEU A 376 -21.13 1.52 -6.12
CA LEU A 376 -19.70 1.23 -6.23
C LEU A 376 -19.46 -0.20 -6.74
N SER A 377 -20.50 -0.91 -7.18
CA SER A 377 -20.40 -2.34 -7.55
C SER A 377 -19.50 -2.63 -8.76
N GLN A 378 -19.09 -1.61 -9.51
CA GLN A 378 -18.15 -1.73 -10.62
C GLN A 378 -16.77 -1.13 -10.29
N ALA A 379 -16.66 -0.36 -9.20
CA ALA A 379 -15.43 0.27 -8.77
C ALA A 379 -14.63 -0.70 -7.89
N ASN A 380 -13.30 -0.68 -8.01
CA ASN A 380 -12.41 -1.48 -7.19
C ASN A 380 -11.64 -0.62 -6.19
N ARG A 381 -11.61 -1.07 -4.93
CA ARG A 381 -10.87 -0.37 -3.85
C ARG A 381 -9.38 -0.69 -3.85
N ILE A 382 -9.02 -1.92 -4.21
CA ILE A 382 -7.68 -2.50 -4.06
C ILE A 382 -7.35 -3.32 -5.30
N ASP A 383 -6.06 -3.60 -5.50
CA ASP A 383 -5.57 -4.51 -6.52
C ASP A 383 -5.71 -5.98 -6.13
N ASP A 384 -5.38 -6.84 -7.08
CA ASP A 384 -5.28 -8.27 -6.88
C ASP A 384 -4.10 -8.65 -5.98
N GLY A 385 -4.39 -9.49 -4.98
CA GLY A 385 -3.47 -10.22 -4.10
C GLY A 385 -2.07 -9.62 -3.94
N HIS A 386 -1.12 -10.03 -4.80
CA HIS A 386 0.28 -9.64 -4.70
C HIS A 386 0.53 -8.12 -4.68
N PHE A 387 -0.32 -7.32 -5.33
CA PHE A 387 -0.18 -5.87 -5.39
C PHE A 387 -1.14 -5.14 -4.44
N ALA A 388 -1.92 -5.87 -3.66
CA ALA A 388 -2.88 -5.37 -2.68
C ALA A 388 -2.18 -5.01 -1.36
N GLY A 389 -1.36 -3.96 -1.36
CA GLY A 389 -0.50 -3.59 -0.23
C GLY A 389 -1.23 -3.31 1.09
N SER A 390 -2.51 -2.98 1.04
CA SER A 390 -3.37 -2.80 2.21
C SER A 390 -3.87 -4.10 2.87
N GLU A 391 -3.68 -5.27 2.26
CA GLU A 391 -4.16 -6.53 2.83
C GLU A 391 -3.32 -7.01 4.01
N GLU A 392 -3.94 -7.86 4.85
CA GLU A 392 -3.31 -8.46 6.02
C GLU A 392 -2.01 -9.19 5.68
N ALA A 393 -1.92 -9.77 4.48
CA ALA A 393 -0.72 -10.41 3.98
C ALA A 393 0.53 -9.50 3.98
N PHE A 394 0.37 -8.17 3.98
CA PHE A 394 1.48 -7.21 3.99
C PHE A 394 1.45 -6.25 5.18
N ARG A 395 0.30 -6.13 5.86
CA ARG A 395 0.09 -5.20 6.98
C ARG A 395 0.20 -5.83 8.37
N HIS A 396 0.24 -7.17 8.44
CA HIS A 396 0.38 -7.90 9.69
C HIS A 396 1.55 -7.41 10.58
N TRP A 397 2.68 -7.04 9.96
CA TRP A 397 3.91 -6.67 10.65
C TRP A 397 4.12 -5.15 10.79
N ASP A 398 3.12 -4.32 10.49
CA ASP A 398 3.26 -2.86 10.56
C ASP A 398 3.63 -2.39 11.97
N GLU A 399 3.03 -2.97 13.02
CA GLU A 399 3.34 -2.63 14.41
C GLU A 399 4.73 -3.13 14.85
N ASP A 400 5.15 -4.29 14.34
CA ASP A 400 6.47 -4.87 14.63
C ASP A 400 7.61 -4.17 13.86
N GLY A 401 7.27 -3.52 12.74
CA GLY A 401 8.23 -2.84 11.85
C GLY A 401 9.13 -3.80 11.06
N MET A 402 8.89 -5.11 11.14
CA MET A 402 9.68 -6.14 10.44
C MET A 402 8.88 -7.40 10.18
N VAL A 403 8.94 -7.89 8.93
CA VAL A 403 8.45 -9.21 8.55
C VAL A 403 9.46 -10.25 9.04
N GLU A 404 9.00 -11.19 9.86
CA GLU A 404 9.86 -12.24 10.40
C GLU A 404 10.49 -13.11 9.30
N ALA A 405 11.70 -13.61 9.53
CA ALA A 405 12.43 -14.43 8.54
C ALA A 405 11.62 -15.64 8.02
N GLY A 406 10.78 -16.25 8.84
CA GLY A 406 9.94 -17.38 8.40
C GLY A 406 8.87 -17.00 7.36
N CYS A 407 8.52 -15.72 7.28
CA CYS A 407 7.41 -15.20 6.48
C CYS A 407 7.90 -14.29 5.34
N ALA A 408 9.07 -13.66 5.52
CA ALA A 408 9.65 -12.67 4.61
C ALA A 408 9.63 -13.10 3.14
N LYS A 409 9.97 -14.37 2.84
CA LYS A 409 10.04 -14.88 1.45
C LYS A 409 8.82 -14.54 0.60
N CYS A 410 7.62 -14.59 1.19
CA CYS A 410 6.35 -14.46 0.45
C CYS A 410 5.52 -13.23 0.85
N HIS A 411 5.92 -12.55 1.92
CA HIS A 411 5.19 -11.41 2.48
C HIS A 411 6.01 -10.12 2.44
N SER A 412 6.99 -10.05 1.54
CA SER A 412 7.79 -8.84 1.32
C SER A 412 8.37 -8.81 -0.09
N ALA A 413 8.67 -7.61 -0.57
CA ALA A 413 9.24 -7.39 -1.90
C ALA A 413 10.63 -8.04 -2.06
N GLU A 414 11.48 -7.95 -1.04
CA GLU A 414 12.88 -8.41 -1.05
C GLU A 414 13.05 -9.89 -0.66
N GLY A 415 12.02 -10.50 -0.08
CA GLY A 415 12.11 -11.81 0.55
C GLY A 415 12.50 -12.93 -0.42
N LEU A 416 11.79 -13.05 -1.53
CA LEU A 416 12.08 -14.08 -2.54
C LEU A 416 13.47 -13.86 -3.18
N PRO A 417 13.85 -12.65 -3.66
CA PRO A 417 15.20 -12.39 -4.15
C PRO A 417 16.29 -12.80 -3.14
N THR A 418 16.11 -12.42 -1.86
CA THR A 418 17.07 -12.76 -0.80
C THR A 418 17.18 -14.27 -0.62
N PHE A 419 16.06 -14.99 -0.65
CA PHE A 419 16.04 -16.44 -0.56
C PHE A 419 16.74 -17.10 -1.76
N LEU A 420 16.50 -16.62 -2.98
CA LEU A 420 17.11 -17.19 -4.19
C LEU A 420 18.62 -16.97 -4.22
N GLU A 421 19.10 -15.83 -3.75
CA GLU A 421 20.54 -15.55 -3.69
C GLU A 421 21.25 -16.33 -2.57
N ASN A 422 20.61 -16.49 -1.41
CA ASN A 422 21.29 -16.94 -0.19
C ASN A 422 20.84 -18.32 0.32
N GLU A 423 19.81 -18.92 -0.28
CA GLU A 423 19.10 -20.12 0.21
C GLU A 423 18.62 -19.99 1.67
N ALA A 424 18.43 -18.75 2.12
CA ALA A 424 18.09 -18.42 3.50
C ALA A 424 17.18 -17.21 3.54
N ASN A 425 16.20 -17.25 4.45
CA ASN A 425 15.37 -16.10 4.73
C ASN A 425 15.95 -15.31 5.91
N ILE A 426 15.85 -14.00 5.84
CA ILE A 426 16.13 -13.07 6.93
C ILE A 426 14.91 -12.18 7.16
N ALA A 427 14.85 -11.55 8.32
CA ALA A 427 13.81 -10.56 8.56
C ALA A 427 14.08 -9.31 7.72
N VAL A 428 13.02 -8.71 7.20
CA VAL A 428 13.05 -7.55 6.30
C VAL A 428 11.98 -6.55 6.69
N THR A 429 12.10 -5.31 6.23
CA THR A 429 11.07 -4.28 6.46
C THR A 429 9.79 -4.63 5.70
N PRO A 430 8.59 -4.37 6.26
CA PRO A 430 7.33 -4.57 5.54
C PRO A 430 7.29 -3.72 4.27
N SER A 431 6.94 -4.34 3.15
CA SER A 431 6.74 -3.66 1.86
C SER A 431 5.25 -3.43 1.59
N ASN A 432 4.92 -2.53 0.67
CA ASN A 432 3.54 -2.29 0.27
C ASN A 432 3.09 -3.26 -0.85
N GLY A 433 2.95 -4.54 -0.50
CA GLY A 433 2.77 -5.62 -1.47
C GLY A 433 4.09 -6.20 -1.97
N LEU A 434 4.01 -7.13 -2.93
CA LEU A 434 5.16 -7.55 -3.74
C LEU A 434 5.47 -6.47 -4.78
N GLN A 435 6.72 -6.44 -5.25
CA GLN A 435 7.18 -5.51 -6.28
C GLN A 435 7.56 -6.26 -7.55
N CYS A 436 7.71 -5.54 -8.66
CA CYS A 436 8.25 -6.12 -9.90
C CYS A 436 9.58 -6.85 -9.63
N SER A 437 10.44 -6.26 -8.81
CA SER A 437 11.75 -6.80 -8.42
C SER A 437 11.69 -8.10 -7.60
N THR A 438 10.52 -8.47 -7.07
CA THR A 438 10.33 -9.75 -6.37
C THR A 438 10.47 -10.93 -7.33
N CYS A 439 9.95 -10.79 -8.54
CA CYS A 439 9.96 -11.84 -9.57
C CYS A 439 10.93 -11.52 -10.73
N HIS A 440 11.17 -10.23 -10.98
CA HIS A 440 12.07 -9.75 -12.03
C HIS A 440 13.45 -9.42 -11.46
N ASN A 441 14.50 -10.03 -12.01
CA ASN A 441 15.88 -9.75 -11.61
C ASN A 441 16.46 -8.52 -12.33
N ASP A 442 15.81 -8.06 -13.40
CA ASP A 442 16.09 -6.80 -14.06
C ASP A 442 14.77 -6.21 -14.55
N VAL A 443 14.36 -5.09 -13.96
CA VAL A 443 13.11 -4.38 -14.27
C VAL A 443 13.23 -3.43 -15.46
N THR A 444 14.42 -3.26 -16.02
CA THR A 444 14.65 -2.49 -17.26
C THR A 444 14.47 -3.38 -18.51
N THR A 445 14.82 -4.66 -18.39
CA THR A 445 14.60 -5.65 -19.45
C THR A 445 13.45 -6.62 -19.14
N PHE A 446 12.86 -6.50 -17.95
CA PHE A 446 11.85 -7.42 -17.40
C PHE A 446 12.29 -8.89 -17.40
N SER A 447 13.58 -9.18 -17.24
CA SER A 447 14.03 -10.56 -17.05
C SER A 447 13.64 -11.05 -15.66
N ARG A 448 13.48 -12.36 -15.51
CA ARG A 448 13.01 -13.01 -14.28
C ARG A 448 14.10 -13.86 -13.67
N TYR A 449 14.00 -14.12 -12.37
CA TYR A 449 14.91 -15.07 -11.72
C TYR A 449 14.67 -16.47 -12.28
N GLU A 450 15.76 -17.17 -12.62
CA GLU A 450 15.68 -18.55 -13.09
C GLU A 450 15.60 -19.50 -11.89
N VAL A 451 14.52 -20.28 -11.83
CA VAL A 451 14.33 -21.35 -10.83
C VAL A 451 14.14 -22.67 -11.55
N SER A 452 15.05 -23.62 -11.32
CA SER A 452 14.99 -24.94 -11.96
C SER A 452 14.08 -25.92 -11.22
N GLU A 453 14.08 -25.89 -9.89
CA GLU A 453 13.32 -26.80 -9.03
C GLU A 453 13.13 -26.19 -7.64
N VAL A 454 12.10 -26.67 -6.93
CA VAL A 454 11.73 -26.18 -5.59
C VAL A 454 11.63 -27.34 -4.62
N LYS A 455 12.15 -27.15 -3.41
CA LYS A 455 12.09 -28.14 -2.33
C LYS A 455 10.87 -27.93 -1.45
N PHE A 456 9.96 -28.91 -1.48
CA PHE A 456 8.71 -28.89 -0.73
C PHE A 456 8.92 -29.31 0.74
N PRO A 457 7.96 -28.99 1.65
CA PRO A 457 8.06 -29.36 3.06
C PRO A 457 8.21 -30.87 3.32
N SER A 458 7.70 -31.73 2.43
CA SER A 458 7.88 -33.19 2.46
C SER A 458 9.35 -33.62 2.22
N GLY A 459 10.18 -32.73 1.70
CA GLY A 459 11.54 -33.01 1.25
C GLY A 459 11.62 -33.40 -0.23
N ALA A 460 10.49 -33.56 -0.91
CA ALA A 460 10.45 -33.71 -2.37
C ALA A 460 11.03 -32.46 -3.06
N THR A 461 11.65 -32.67 -4.21
CA THR A 461 12.16 -31.60 -5.07
C THR A 461 11.42 -31.71 -6.39
N LEU A 462 10.58 -30.73 -6.68
CA LEU A 462 9.59 -30.75 -7.75
C LEU A 462 9.77 -29.56 -8.67
N SER A 463 9.32 -29.69 -9.92
CA SER A 463 9.55 -28.71 -10.97
C SER A 463 8.57 -28.90 -12.12
N PHE A 464 8.26 -27.81 -12.82
CA PHE A 464 7.59 -27.82 -14.13
C PHE A 464 8.54 -28.07 -15.31
N GLY A 465 9.84 -28.17 -15.04
CA GLY A 465 10.91 -28.24 -16.05
C GLY A 465 12.01 -27.23 -15.77
N GLU A 466 13.15 -27.39 -16.44
CA GLU A 466 14.29 -26.47 -16.31
C GLU A 466 13.92 -25.09 -16.86
N ALA A 467 14.12 -24.05 -16.04
CA ALA A 467 13.89 -22.64 -16.39
C ALA A 467 12.43 -22.31 -16.82
N VAL A 468 11.46 -23.02 -16.27
CA VAL A 468 10.03 -22.66 -16.39
C VAL A 468 9.68 -21.64 -15.32
N ASP A 469 9.09 -20.52 -15.75
CA ASP A 469 8.81 -19.35 -14.88
C ASP A 469 7.92 -19.71 -13.68
N ASP A 470 6.98 -20.65 -13.84
CA ASP A 470 6.04 -21.10 -12.81
C ASP A 470 6.73 -21.74 -11.58
N ASN A 471 7.99 -22.15 -11.70
CA ASN A 471 8.78 -22.58 -10.55
C ASN A 471 9.00 -21.44 -9.55
N LEU A 472 8.93 -20.17 -9.97
CA LEU A 472 8.94 -19.02 -9.04
C LEU A 472 7.75 -19.08 -8.08
N CYS A 473 6.55 -19.32 -8.61
CA CYS A 473 5.31 -19.40 -7.82
C CYS A 473 5.39 -20.50 -6.75
N LEU A 474 6.00 -21.65 -7.09
CA LEU A 474 6.16 -22.78 -6.16
C LEU A 474 6.95 -22.40 -4.90
N ASN A 475 7.84 -21.40 -4.94
CA ASN A 475 8.57 -20.98 -3.75
C ASN A 475 7.65 -20.51 -2.62
N CYS A 476 6.47 -19.98 -2.96
CA CYS A 476 5.49 -19.50 -1.98
C CYS A 476 4.25 -20.39 -1.87
N HIS A 477 3.80 -20.97 -2.97
CA HIS A 477 2.57 -21.79 -3.02
C HIS A 477 2.81 -23.29 -2.74
N GLN A 478 3.90 -23.64 -2.07
CA GLN A 478 4.24 -25.02 -1.66
C GLN A 478 3.66 -25.45 -0.30
N GLY A 479 3.04 -24.52 0.44
CA GLY A 479 2.67 -24.73 1.84
C GLY A 479 3.88 -24.78 2.79
N ARG A 480 3.59 -24.89 4.09
CA ARG A 480 4.58 -24.90 5.18
C ARG A 480 4.71 -26.25 5.88
N GLU A 481 3.71 -27.11 5.75
CA GLU A 481 3.65 -28.43 6.38
C GLU A 481 3.28 -29.49 5.34
N SER A 482 3.46 -30.76 5.70
CA SER A 482 3.22 -31.92 4.83
C SER A 482 2.90 -33.16 5.67
N THR A 483 2.60 -34.29 5.01
CA THR A 483 2.58 -35.62 5.63
C THR A 483 3.79 -35.87 6.56
N VAL A 484 5.01 -35.48 6.14
CA VAL A 484 6.24 -35.70 6.91
C VAL A 484 6.23 -34.92 8.24
N SER A 485 5.65 -33.72 8.24
CA SER A 485 5.55 -32.88 9.45
C SER A 485 4.60 -33.48 10.47
N VAL A 486 3.42 -33.92 10.01
CA VAL A 486 2.42 -34.57 10.84
C VAL A 486 2.98 -35.87 11.42
N ASN A 487 3.60 -36.72 10.59
CA ASN A 487 4.25 -37.96 11.01
C ASN A 487 5.30 -37.74 12.09
N ARG A 488 6.13 -36.69 11.95
CA ARG A 488 7.13 -36.32 12.97
C ARG A 488 6.49 -35.93 14.30
N LEU A 489 5.35 -35.24 14.27
CA LEU A 489 4.67 -34.78 15.48
C LEU A 489 4.01 -35.93 16.24
N ILE A 490 3.49 -36.94 15.54
CA ILE A 490 2.76 -38.07 16.13
C ILE A 490 3.64 -39.30 16.39
N GLU A 491 4.91 -39.27 16.04
CA GLU A 491 5.81 -40.42 16.09
C GLU A 491 5.84 -41.09 17.48
N GLY A 492 5.54 -42.39 17.51
CA GLY A 492 5.59 -43.20 18.73
C GLY A 492 4.43 -42.97 19.71
N LEU A 493 3.39 -42.25 19.29
CA LEU A 493 2.15 -42.06 20.06
C LEU A 493 1.11 -43.11 19.69
N ASP A 494 0.20 -43.40 20.63
CA ASP A 494 -0.96 -44.25 20.37
C ASP A 494 -2.02 -43.44 19.59
N PRO A 495 -2.60 -43.97 18.49
CA PRO A 495 -3.45 -43.20 17.58
C PRO A 495 -4.65 -42.51 18.24
N ASP A 496 -5.20 -43.13 19.28
CA ASP A 496 -6.46 -42.73 19.92
C ASP A 496 -6.23 -42.18 21.34
N GLN A 497 -4.97 -42.10 21.78
CA GLN A 497 -4.63 -41.56 23.10
C GLN A 497 -4.25 -40.07 23.02
N GLY A 498 -4.97 -39.24 23.77
CA GLY A 498 -4.65 -37.82 23.91
C GLY A 498 -3.22 -37.57 24.43
N ASN A 499 -2.55 -36.55 23.89
CA ASN A 499 -1.18 -36.21 24.27
C ASN A 499 -0.92 -34.70 24.29
N GLU A 500 -0.42 -34.19 25.41
CA GLU A 500 -0.14 -32.76 25.63
C GLU A 500 0.92 -32.16 24.68
N LYS A 501 1.71 -32.99 23.97
CA LYS A 501 2.67 -32.51 22.97
C LYS A 501 2.03 -32.16 21.63
N LEU A 502 0.83 -32.70 21.38
CA LEU A 502 0.13 -32.48 20.13
C LEU A 502 -0.44 -31.07 20.09
N ARG A 503 -0.35 -30.48 18.91
CA ARG A 503 -0.90 -29.18 18.56
C ARG A 503 -1.27 -29.22 17.09
N PHE A 504 -2.21 -28.39 16.70
CA PHE A 504 -2.55 -28.25 15.30
C PHE A 504 -1.35 -27.77 14.47
N LEU A 505 -1.14 -28.39 13.31
CA LEU A 505 -0.15 -27.98 12.32
C LEU A 505 -0.89 -27.31 11.17
N ASN A 506 -0.51 -26.08 10.81
CA ASN A 506 -1.15 -25.34 9.74
C ASN A 506 -0.33 -25.46 8.46
N VAL A 507 -0.92 -26.01 7.39
CA VAL A 507 -0.27 -26.07 6.06
C VAL A 507 0.01 -24.69 5.47
N HIS A 508 -0.65 -23.66 5.99
CA HIS A 508 -0.66 -22.29 5.49
C HIS A 508 -1.47 -22.15 4.19
N TYR A 509 -1.91 -20.92 3.90
CA TYR A 509 -2.90 -20.65 2.85
C TYR A 509 -2.34 -20.82 1.44
N PHE A 510 -3.23 -21.07 0.47
CA PHE A 510 -2.92 -21.11 -0.97
C PHE A 510 -1.76 -22.05 -1.35
N ALA A 511 -1.73 -23.25 -0.77
CA ALA A 511 -0.76 -24.30 -1.08
C ALA A 511 -1.02 -24.99 -2.44
N ALA A 512 -1.44 -24.22 -3.44
CA ALA A 512 -1.87 -24.68 -4.76
C ALA A 512 -0.81 -25.55 -5.47
N GLY A 513 0.47 -25.20 -5.32
CA GLY A 513 1.57 -26.02 -5.84
C GLY A 513 1.60 -27.41 -5.20
N ALA A 514 1.41 -27.50 -3.87
CA ALA A 514 1.37 -28.80 -3.21
C ALA A 514 0.14 -29.61 -3.59
N THR A 515 -1.02 -28.96 -3.79
CA THR A 515 -2.23 -29.61 -4.29
C THR A 515 -2.03 -30.13 -5.70
N LEU A 516 -1.54 -29.30 -6.62
CA LEU A 516 -1.32 -29.66 -8.03
C LEU A 516 -0.42 -30.89 -8.17
N PHE A 517 0.69 -30.94 -7.43
CA PHE A 517 1.62 -32.08 -7.44
C PHE A 517 1.12 -33.29 -6.62
N GLY A 518 0.05 -33.14 -5.84
CA GLY A 518 -0.62 -34.22 -5.11
C GLY A 518 0.34 -35.10 -4.30
N GLY A 519 0.27 -36.40 -4.56
CA GLY A 519 1.08 -37.44 -3.91
C GLY A 519 2.59 -37.29 -4.06
N GLU A 520 3.06 -36.50 -5.02
CA GLU A 520 4.49 -36.21 -5.18
C GLU A 520 4.95 -35.13 -4.19
N ALA A 521 4.10 -34.15 -3.89
CA ALA A 521 4.37 -33.10 -2.90
C ALA A 521 4.04 -33.53 -1.48
N GLN A 522 3.08 -34.44 -1.30
CA GLN A 522 2.56 -34.90 -0.01
C GLN A 522 2.13 -33.74 0.90
N GLY A 523 1.51 -32.71 0.31
CA GLY A 523 1.05 -31.52 1.03
C GLY A 523 -0.01 -31.87 2.07
N ALA A 524 -1.01 -32.67 1.69
CA ALA A 524 -1.97 -33.24 2.62
C ALA A 524 -1.32 -34.35 3.46
N TYR A 525 -2.06 -34.86 4.46
CA TYR A 525 -1.67 -36.06 5.21
C TYR A 525 -2.14 -37.32 4.46
N GLU A 526 -1.18 -38.16 4.10
CA GLU A 526 -1.37 -39.42 3.40
C GLU A 526 -1.32 -40.61 4.36
N TYR A 527 -2.32 -41.48 4.32
CA TYR A 527 -2.45 -42.62 5.22
C TYR A 527 -1.61 -43.82 4.77
N GLU A 528 -1.04 -44.54 5.74
CA GLU A 528 -0.17 -45.68 5.48
C GLU A 528 -0.90 -46.79 4.68
N GLY A 529 -0.24 -47.31 3.64
CA GLY A 529 -0.79 -48.39 2.80
C GLY A 529 -1.79 -47.93 1.74
N LYS A 530 -2.13 -46.64 1.70
CA LYS A 530 -2.91 -46.03 0.62
C LYS A 530 -2.00 -45.56 -0.52
N THR A 531 -2.60 -45.29 -1.66
CA THR A 531 -1.92 -44.71 -2.83
C THR A 531 -2.69 -43.47 -3.24
N TYR A 532 -1.94 -42.41 -3.55
CA TYR A 532 -2.47 -41.12 -3.91
C TYR A 532 -2.03 -40.75 -5.32
N VAL A 533 -2.90 -40.08 -6.07
CA VAL A 533 -2.54 -39.56 -7.39
C VAL A 533 -1.43 -38.51 -7.25
N GLY A 534 -0.46 -38.55 -8.16
CA GLY A 534 0.64 -37.58 -8.22
C GLY A 534 0.20 -36.26 -8.83
N ARG A 535 1.10 -35.64 -9.61
CA ARG A 535 0.78 -34.39 -10.29
C ARG A 535 -0.44 -34.54 -11.21
N ASN A 536 -1.37 -33.58 -11.13
CA ASN A 536 -2.43 -33.44 -12.10
C ASN A 536 -1.86 -32.90 -13.42
N GLU A 537 -1.68 -33.79 -14.38
CA GLU A 537 -1.25 -33.43 -15.73
C GLU A 537 -2.48 -33.09 -16.57
N HIS A 538 -2.69 -31.80 -16.81
CA HIS A 538 -3.71 -31.31 -17.74
C HIS A 538 -3.15 -31.27 -19.18
N VAL A 539 -3.92 -30.76 -20.16
CA VAL A 539 -3.41 -30.54 -21.52
C VAL A 539 -2.18 -29.61 -21.51
N GLU A 540 -1.29 -29.74 -22.49
CA GLU A 540 0.00 -29.02 -22.55
C GLU A 540 -0.17 -27.50 -22.46
N GLU A 541 -1.26 -26.98 -23.01
CA GLU A 541 -1.62 -25.56 -23.01
C GLU A 541 -2.12 -25.03 -21.66
N ALA A 542 -2.36 -25.91 -20.67
CA ALA A 542 -2.90 -25.58 -19.34
C ALA A 542 -2.27 -26.44 -18.21
N ALA A 543 -0.98 -26.76 -18.34
CA ALA A 543 -0.25 -27.64 -17.42
C ALA A 543 0.49 -26.90 -16.29
N THR A 544 0.56 -25.57 -16.33
CA THR A 544 1.32 -24.71 -15.41
C THR A 544 0.48 -23.53 -14.92
N CYS A 545 0.98 -22.82 -13.90
CA CYS A 545 0.21 -21.78 -13.21
C CYS A 545 -0.18 -20.62 -14.14
N THR A 546 0.79 -20.04 -14.86
CA THR A 546 0.63 -18.89 -15.76
C THR A 546 -0.12 -19.21 -17.05
N GLN A 547 -0.29 -20.50 -17.36
CA GLN A 547 -1.18 -20.92 -18.44
C GLN A 547 -2.64 -20.84 -18.03
N CYS A 548 -2.98 -21.10 -16.77
CA CYS A 548 -4.35 -20.99 -16.26
C CYS A 548 -4.66 -19.62 -15.66
N HIS A 549 -3.66 -18.89 -15.17
CA HIS A 549 -3.82 -17.62 -14.48
C HIS A 549 -3.14 -16.45 -15.19
N SER A 550 -3.74 -15.27 -15.09
CA SER A 550 -3.05 -14.01 -15.36
C SER A 550 -1.87 -13.89 -14.39
N THR A 551 -0.65 -13.66 -14.91
CA THR A 551 0.55 -13.62 -14.04
C THR A 551 0.54 -12.46 -13.04
N HIS A 552 0.00 -11.32 -13.45
CA HIS A 552 -0.02 -10.11 -12.62
C HIS A 552 -1.38 -9.85 -11.97
N GLY A 553 -2.49 -10.14 -12.68
CA GLY A 553 -3.84 -10.03 -12.13
C GLY A 553 -4.25 -11.23 -11.27
N LEU A 554 -3.54 -12.37 -11.37
CA LEU A 554 -3.79 -13.59 -10.59
C LEU A 554 -5.13 -14.30 -10.87
N GLU A 555 -6.04 -13.64 -11.57
CA GLU A 555 -7.32 -14.17 -12.04
C GLU A 555 -7.17 -15.38 -12.96
N VAL A 556 -8.14 -16.28 -12.94
CA VAL A 556 -8.21 -17.42 -13.84
C VAL A 556 -8.61 -16.96 -15.24
N GLN A 557 -7.95 -17.48 -16.28
CA GLN A 557 -8.29 -17.23 -17.68
C GLN A 557 -9.50 -18.06 -18.10
N VAL A 558 -10.71 -17.67 -17.66
CA VAL A 558 -11.98 -18.41 -17.87
C VAL A 558 -12.20 -18.82 -19.34
N GLN A 559 -11.86 -17.95 -20.29
CA GLN A 559 -12.05 -18.24 -21.72
C GLN A 559 -11.22 -19.43 -22.20
N LEU A 560 -10.05 -19.67 -21.61
CA LEU A 560 -9.24 -20.86 -21.91
C LEU A 560 -9.97 -22.15 -21.53
N CYS A 561 -10.68 -22.14 -20.40
CA CYS A 561 -11.46 -23.28 -19.94
C CYS A 561 -12.70 -23.52 -20.83
N ALA A 562 -13.38 -22.45 -21.23
CA ALA A 562 -14.58 -22.50 -22.08
C ALA A 562 -14.33 -23.13 -23.47
N ASP A 563 -13.09 -23.14 -23.94
CA ASP A 563 -12.74 -23.78 -25.22
C ASP A 563 -12.88 -25.32 -25.18
N CYS A 564 -12.82 -25.93 -23.99
CA CYS A 564 -12.91 -27.38 -23.80
C CYS A 564 -14.06 -27.82 -22.88
N HIS A 565 -14.42 -27.01 -21.89
CA HIS A 565 -15.45 -27.33 -20.91
C HIS A 565 -16.76 -26.61 -21.26
N ASP A 566 -17.74 -27.40 -21.72
CA ASP A 566 -19.06 -26.91 -22.12
C ASP A 566 -19.78 -26.24 -20.93
N GLY A 567 -20.33 -25.05 -21.15
CA GLY A 567 -21.12 -24.32 -20.16
C GLY A 567 -20.34 -23.34 -19.28
N VAL A 568 -19.02 -23.23 -19.47
CA VAL A 568 -18.19 -22.22 -18.79
C VAL A 568 -18.30 -20.87 -19.51
N GLU A 569 -18.80 -19.85 -18.81
CA GLU A 569 -18.83 -18.45 -19.28
C GLU A 569 -18.19 -17.50 -18.28
N THR A 570 -18.20 -17.85 -17.00
CA THR A 570 -17.73 -17.06 -15.86
C THR A 570 -16.84 -17.89 -14.94
N GLU A 571 -16.16 -17.26 -13.99
CA GLU A 571 -15.35 -17.96 -12.99
C GLU A 571 -16.19 -18.89 -12.09
N GLU A 572 -17.43 -18.52 -11.78
CA GLU A 572 -18.35 -19.33 -10.99
C GLU A 572 -18.64 -20.68 -11.69
N ASP A 573 -18.75 -20.67 -13.01
CA ASP A 573 -19.03 -21.87 -13.81
C ASP A 573 -17.89 -22.90 -13.75
N LEU A 574 -16.66 -22.48 -13.41
CA LEU A 574 -15.52 -23.40 -13.27
C LEU A 574 -15.78 -24.48 -12.22
N ARG A 575 -16.57 -24.17 -11.19
CA ARG A 575 -16.93 -25.13 -10.13
C ARG A 575 -17.81 -26.27 -10.66
N ALA A 576 -18.54 -26.04 -11.76
CA ALA A 576 -19.38 -27.04 -12.41
C ALA A 576 -18.59 -28.00 -13.33
N ILE A 577 -17.30 -27.74 -13.55
CA ILE A 577 -16.47 -28.59 -14.42
C ILE A 577 -16.33 -29.99 -13.82
N ARG A 578 -16.52 -31.00 -14.68
CA ARG A 578 -16.40 -32.42 -14.33
C ARG A 578 -16.06 -33.26 -15.55
N GLU A 579 -15.11 -34.17 -15.37
CA GLU A 579 -14.68 -35.15 -16.39
C GLU A 579 -15.10 -36.59 -16.06
N SER A 580 -15.39 -36.89 -14.79
CA SER A 580 -15.85 -38.22 -14.33
C SER A 580 -17.37 -38.28 -14.19
N GLY A 581 -17.99 -39.44 -14.41
CA GLY A 581 -19.40 -39.67 -14.09
C GLY A 581 -19.63 -40.40 -12.76
N ASP A 582 -18.59 -40.55 -11.95
CA ASP A 582 -18.63 -41.29 -10.68
C ASP A 582 -19.09 -40.38 -9.54
N ASP A 583 -20.14 -40.79 -8.82
CA ASP A 583 -20.63 -40.21 -7.57
C ASP A 583 -19.61 -40.48 -6.44
N PHE A 584 -18.81 -39.47 -6.09
CA PHE A 584 -17.70 -39.62 -5.15
C PHE A 584 -18.16 -39.46 -3.71
N ASP A 585 -19.05 -38.50 -3.44
CA ASP A 585 -19.59 -38.20 -2.12
C ASP A 585 -20.75 -39.12 -1.69
N GLY A 586 -21.36 -39.84 -2.65
CA GLY A 586 -22.41 -40.82 -2.43
C GLY A 586 -23.82 -40.23 -2.28
N ASP A 587 -24.04 -38.96 -2.64
CA ASP A 587 -25.31 -38.27 -2.50
C ASP A 587 -26.31 -38.58 -3.65
N GLY A 588 -25.81 -39.17 -4.73
CA GLY A 588 -26.56 -39.58 -5.92
C GLY A 588 -26.67 -38.53 -7.01
N ASP A 589 -26.02 -37.37 -6.87
CA ASP A 589 -25.92 -36.30 -7.88
C ASP A 589 -24.65 -36.47 -8.72
N THR A 590 -24.80 -37.06 -9.90
CA THR A 590 -23.70 -37.18 -10.87
C THR A 590 -23.61 -36.00 -11.83
N ASP A 591 -24.48 -35.00 -11.68
CA ASP A 591 -24.58 -33.84 -12.57
C ASP A 591 -23.87 -32.60 -11.97
N GLU A 592 -23.60 -32.56 -10.66
CA GLU A 592 -22.80 -31.51 -10.04
C GLU A 592 -21.32 -31.56 -10.44
N GLY A 593 -20.60 -30.45 -10.30
CA GLY A 593 -19.17 -30.38 -10.62
C GLY A 593 -18.29 -31.00 -9.55
N LEU A 594 -17.00 -31.22 -9.87
CA LEU A 594 -16.05 -31.83 -8.93
C LEU A 594 -15.86 -31.00 -7.64
N ALA A 595 -16.14 -29.70 -7.68
CA ALA A 595 -16.12 -28.85 -6.51
C ALA A 595 -17.24 -29.20 -5.50
N GLY A 596 -18.42 -29.58 -5.98
CA GLY A 596 -19.56 -30.00 -5.14
C GLY A 596 -19.24 -31.26 -4.36
N GLU A 597 -18.74 -32.28 -5.07
CA GLU A 597 -18.29 -33.55 -4.51
C GLU A 597 -17.27 -33.34 -3.36
N ILE A 598 -16.30 -32.43 -3.57
CA ILE A 598 -15.30 -32.08 -2.54
C ILE A 598 -15.96 -31.35 -1.37
N ASP A 599 -16.86 -30.40 -1.62
CA ASP A 599 -17.53 -29.61 -0.59
C ASP A 599 -18.35 -30.52 0.33
N THR A 600 -19.19 -31.40 -0.23
CA THR A 600 -20.02 -32.34 0.55
C THR A 600 -19.17 -33.33 1.34
N MET A 601 -18.13 -33.91 0.74
CA MET A 601 -17.21 -34.78 1.47
C MET A 601 -16.45 -34.04 2.57
N ARG A 602 -16.09 -32.77 2.36
CA ARG A 602 -15.42 -31.93 3.37
C ARG A 602 -16.36 -31.59 4.53
N GLU A 603 -17.64 -31.35 4.26
CA GLU A 603 -18.66 -31.19 5.31
C GLU A 603 -18.82 -32.46 6.14
N ALA A 604 -18.90 -33.63 5.47
CA ALA A 604 -18.93 -34.93 6.13
C ALA A 604 -17.68 -35.16 7.00
N LEU A 605 -16.50 -34.79 6.49
CA LEU A 605 -15.24 -34.90 7.24
C LEU A 605 -15.24 -34.01 8.47
N TYR A 606 -15.72 -32.77 8.38
CA TYR A 606 -15.82 -31.89 9.53
C TYR A 606 -16.74 -32.45 10.62
N ALA A 607 -17.89 -32.97 10.21
CA ALA A 607 -18.82 -33.62 11.14
C ALA A 607 -18.18 -34.84 11.82
N ALA A 608 -17.43 -35.67 11.08
CA ALA A 608 -16.69 -36.80 11.65
C ALA A 608 -15.57 -36.35 12.60
N VAL A 609 -14.86 -35.25 12.27
CA VAL A 609 -13.85 -34.64 13.15
C VAL A 609 -14.48 -34.15 14.45
N GLN A 610 -15.64 -33.48 14.40
CA GLN A 610 -16.37 -33.03 15.59
C GLN A 610 -16.86 -34.21 16.44
N ASP A 611 -17.47 -35.22 15.82
CA ASP A 611 -17.96 -36.41 16.53
C ASP A 611 -16.82 -37.18 17.20
N TYR A 612 -15.71 -37.42 16.51
CA TYR A 612 -14.54 -38.09 17.10
C TYR A 612 -13.93 -37.26 18.24
N ALA A 613 -13.86 -35.94 18.08
CA ALA A 613 -13.35 -35.05 19.12
C ALA A 613 -14.18 -35.14 20.41
N GLU A 614 -15.51 -35.14 20.28
CA GLU A 614 -16.41 -35.25 21.43
C GLU A 614 -16.40 -36.66 22.05
N THR A 615 -16.50 -37.70 21.23
CA THR A 615 -16.76 -39.07 21.68
C THR A 615 -15.52 -39.85 22.09
N GLU A 616 -14.42 -39.73 21.33
CA GLU A 616 -13.19 -40.49 21.55
C GLU A 616 -12.11 -39.62 22.23
N ALA A 617 -11.93 -38.38 21.78
CA ALA A 617 -10.94 -37.48 22.37
C ALA A 617 -11.43 -36.79 23.67
N GLY A 618 -12.74 -36.74 23.88
CA GLY A 618 -13.38 -36.30 25.12
C GLY A 618 -13.55 -34.78 25.28
N ALA A 619 -13.43 -34.01 24.19
CA ALA A 619 -13.73 -32.58 24.16
C ALA A 619 -14.21 -32.14 22.78
N ALA A 620 -15.31 -31.40 22.73
CA ALA A 620 -15.83 -30.83 21.49
C ALA A 620 -14.89 -29.74 20.94
N LEU A 621 -14.90 -29.58 19.62
CA LEU A 621 -14.08 -28.61 18.89
C LEU A 621 -14.90 -27.82 17.89
N VAL A 622 -14.40 -26.63 17.57
CA VAL A 622 -14.90 -25.77 16.50
C VAL A 622 -13.73 -25.23 15.68
N TYR A 623 -13.90 -25.17 14.36
CA TYR A 623 -12.97 -24.57 13.43
C TYR A 623 -13.41 -23.14 13.07
N ASN A 624 -12.49 -22.18 13.20
CA ASN A 624 -12.64 -20.81 12.74
C ASN A 624 -11.49 -20.49 11.75
N PRO A 625 -11.77 -20.34 10.44
CA PRO A 625 -10.73 -20.08 9.45
C PRO A 625 -10.07 -18.70 9.57
N GLN A 626 -10.68 -17.76 10.29
CA GLN A 626 -10.26 -16.36 10.42
C GLN A 626 -9.48 -16.05 11.70
N SER A 627 -9.42 -16.99 12.65
CA SER A 627 -8.80 -16.74 13.96
C SER A 627 -7.80 -17.82 14.32
N TYR A 628 -6.57 -17.44 14.65
CA TYR A 628 -5.58 -18.35 15.20
C TYR A 628 -5.99 -18.76 16.63
N PRO A 629 -5.92 -20.06 17.01
CA PRO A 629 -5.21 -21.16 16.36
C PRO A 629 -6.06 -22.07 15.47
N TYR A 630 -7.14 -21.52 14.90
CA TYR A 630 -8.10 -22.14 14.00
C TYR A 630 -9.02 -23.17 14.65
N PHE A 631 -8.51 -24.03 15.51
CA PHE A 631 -9.31 -24.99 16.25
C PHE A 631 -9.42 -24.56 17.71
N PHE A 632 -10.65 -24.30 18.16
CA PHE A 632 -10.99 -23.88 19.51
C PHE A 632 -11.75 -24.99 20.23
N ALA A 633 -11.65 -24.99 21.56
CA ALA A 633 -12.47 -25.86 22.38
C ALA A 633 -13.89 -25.30 22.44
N ASP A 634 -14.86 -26.03 21.91
CA ASP A 634 -16.28 -25.69 22.00
C ASP A 634 -16.80 -26.14 23.38
N ALA A 635 -16.48 -25.36 24.40
CA ALA A 635 -16.73 -25.72 25.79
C ALA A 635 -18.22 -25.65 26.13
N ASN A 636 -18.98 -24.87 25.36
CA ASN A 636 -20.40 -24.64 25.59
C ASN A 636 -21.32 -25.45 24.65
N GLY A 637 -20.76 -26.06 23.60
CA GLY A 637 -21.44 -26.97 22.68
C GLY A 637 -22.36 -26.27 21.67
N ASN A 638 -22.07 -25.01 21.31
CA ASN A 638 -22.86 -24.26 20.33
C ASN A 638 -22.32 -24.36 18.90
N GLY A 639 -21.15 -24.95 18.69
CA GLY A 639 -20.51 -25.05 17.40
C GLY A 639 -19.95 -23.73 16.87
N GLU A 640 -19.76 -22.72 17.72
CA GLU A 640 -19.18 -21.42 17.37
C GLU A 640 -17.93 -21.16 18.22
N ALA A 641 -16.95 -20.44 17.68
CA ALA A 641 -15.76 -20.06 18.44
C ALA A 641 -16.06 -18.79 19.26
N ASP A 642 -16.23 -18.93 20.57
CA ASP A 642 -16.63 -17.83 21.45
C ASP A 642 -15.50 -17.14 22.21
N ASP A 643 -15.75 -15.88 22.60
CA ASP A 643 -14.88 -15.13 23.50
C ASP A 643 -14.70 -15.85 24.84
N GLY A 644 -13.46 -16.26 25.12
CA GLY A 644 -13.10 -17.00 26.34
C GLY A 644 -12.91 -18.50 26.13
N GLU A 645 -13.25 -19.02 24.95
CA GLU A 645 -12.88 -20.36 24.53
C GLU A 645 -11.44 -20.38 24.02
N GLY A 646 -10.65 -21.29 24.58
CA GLY A 646 -9.23 -21.40 24.29
C GLY A 646 -8.94 -22.30 23.09
N ALA A 647 -7.66 -22.38 22.73
CA ALA A 647 -7.16 -23.35 21.76
C ALA A 647 -7.61 -24.78 22.11
N TYR A 648 -8.01 -25.55 21.09
CA TYR A 648 -8.28 -26.98 21.28
C TYR A 648 -7.00 -27.71 21.70
N SER A 649 -7.10 -28.55 22.75
CA SER A 649 -5.95 -29.19 23.38
C SER A 649 -6.06 -30.71 23.56
N ALA A 650 -7.25 -31.29 23.35
CA ALA A 650 -7.47 -32.73 23.51
C ALA A 650 -7.09 -33.52 22.25
N TRP A 651 -6.00 -33.16 21.58
CA TRP A 651 -5.56 -33.81 20.34
C TRP A 651 -5.15 -35.27 20.58
N THR A 652 -5.66 -36.18 19.74
CA THR A 652 -5.06 -37.51 19.48
C THR A 652 -4.34 -37.45 18.13
N PRO A 653 -3.39 -38.37 17.85
CA PRO A 653 -2.79 -38.47 16.51
C PRO A 653 -3.83 -38.59 15.39
N ARG A 654 -4.85 -39.44 15.58
CA ARG A 654 -5.91 -39.68 14.58
C ARG A 654 -6.70 -38.41 14.27
N LEU A 655 -7.16 -37.73 15.32
CA LEU A 655 -7.90 -36.47 15.18
C LEU A 655 -7.05 -35.39 14.51
N LEU A 656 -5.76 -35.31 14.84
CA LEU A 656 -4.85 -34.33 14.24
C LEU A 656 -4.65 -34.57 12.74
N GLN A 657 -4.52 -35.83 12.30
CA GLN A 657 -4.42 -36.19 10.88
C GLN A 657 -5.66 -35.76 10.10
N ALA A 658 -6.84 -36.10 10.60
CA ALA A 658 -8.11 -35.73 9.94
C ALA A 658 -8.37 -34.23 9.96
N ALA A 659 -8.10 -33.54 11.07
CA ALA A 659 -8.23 -32.08 11.17
C ALA A 659 -7.25 -31.34 10.24
N TYR A 660 -6.03 -31.87 10.09
CA TYR A 660 -5.05 -31.34 9.13
C TYR A 660 -5.60 -31.43 7.70
N ASN A 661 -6.15 -32.59 7.31
CA ASN A 661 -6.73 -32.80 5.98
C ASN A 661 -7.99 -31.97 5.74
N TYR A 662 -8.84 -31.78 6.75
CA TYR A 662 -9.99 -30.89 6.68
C TYR A 662 -9.55 -29.44 6.41
N GLN A 663 -8.54 -28.95 7.14
CA GLN A 663 -8.02 -27.62 6.85
C GLN A 663 -7.39 -27.58 5.45
N TYR A 664 -6.56 -28.56 5.09
CA TYR A 664 -5.87 -28.62 3.81
C TYR A 664 -6.84 -28.47 2.63
N SER A 665 -7.95 -29.24 2.63
CA SER A 665 -8.97 -29.19 1.56
C SER A 665 -9.79 -27.90 1.52
N SER A 666 -9.60 -26.99 2.48
CA SER A 666 -10.27 -25.67 2.53
C SER A 666 -9.35 -24.49 2.22
N LYS A 667 -8.02 -24.67 2.26
CA LYS A 667 -7.04 -23.57 2.16
C LYS A 667 -6.55 -23.30 0.74
N ASP A 668 -6.95 -24.11 -0.23
CA ASP A 668 -6.76 -23.90 -1.66
C ASP A 668 -8.15 -23.78 -2.33
N PRO A 669 -8.63 -22.57 -2.63
CA PRO A 669 -9.96 -22.37 -3.23
C PRO A 669 -10.12 -23.06 -4.59
N GLY A 670 -9.01 -23.23 -5.32
CA GLY A 670 -8.96 -23.88 -6.64
C GLY A 670 -8.66 -25.38 -6.56
N ALA A 671 -8.71 -26.01 -5.38
CA ALA A 671 -8.25 -27.39 -5.20
C ALA A 671 -8.98 -28.40 -6.11
N PHE A 672 -10.25 -28.14 -6.43
CA PHE A 672 -11.04 -28.94 -7.37
C PHE A 672 -10.42 -28.96 -8.78
N ALA A 673 -9.85 -27.86 -9.24
CA ALA A 673 -9.18 -27.74 -10.52
C ALA A 673 -7.69 -28.14 -10.45
N HIS A 674 -7.00 -27.76 -9.38
CA HIS A 674 -5.57 -28.09 -9.21
C HIS A 674 -5.35 -29.58 -9.13
N ASN A 675 -6.08 -30.32 -8.27
CA ASN A 675 -6.00 -31.78 -8.19
C ASN A 675 -7.18 -32.36 -7.40
N GLY A 676 -8.41 -32.20 -7.91
CA GLY A 676 -9.60 -32.60 -7.17
C GLY A 676 -9.63 -34.09 -6.78
N LEU A 677 -9.10 -34.98 -7.62
CA LEU A 677 -9.00 -36.41 -7.30
C LEU A 677 -8.10 -36.69 -6.10
N TYR A 678 -6.97 -35.98 -5.98
CA TYR A 678 -6.11 -36.08 -4.80
C TYR A 678 -6.85 -35.66 -3.52
N ILE A 679 -7.59 -34.55 -3.59
CA ILE A 679 -8.38 -34.05 -2.46
C ILE A 679 -9.46 -35.06 -2.05
N LEU A 680 -10.21 -35.60 -3.01
CA LEU A 680 -11.21 -36.64 -2.74
C LEU A 680 -10.59 -37.87 -2.06
N GLN A 681 -9.43 -38.35 -2.52
CA GLN A 681 -8.71 -39.47 -1.89
C GLN A 681 -8.32 -39.17 -0.43
N VAL A 682 -7.81 -37.96 -0.18
CA VAL A 682 -7.38 -37.49 1.14
C VAL A 682 -8.56 -37.37 2.10
N VAL A 683 -9.68 -36.80 1.64
CA VAL A 683 -10.89 -36.62 2.45
C VAL A 683 -11.56 -37.97 2.71
N TYR A 684 -11.68 -38.83 1.70
CA TYR A 684 -12.19 -40.20 1.83
C TYR A 684 -11.42 -41.00 2.87
N ASP A 685 -10.09 -41.04 2.76
CA ASP A 685 -9.27 -41.83 3.69
C ASP A 685 -9.31 -41.26 5.12
N SER A 686 -9.53 -39.95 5.27
CA SER A 686 -9.72 -39.34 6.60
C SER A 686 -11.06 -39.72 7.22
N LEU A 687 -12.13 -39.77 6.43
CA LEU A 687 -13.43 -40.27 6.85
C LEU A 687 -13.35 -41.75 7.26
N GLU A 688 -12.71 -42.58 6.43
CA GLU A 688 -12.52 -44.01 6.73
C GLU A 688 -11.71 -44.21 8.01
N ASP A 689 -10.63 -43.45 8.21
CA ASP A 689 -9.77 -43.57 9.39
C ASP A 689 -10.49 -43.12 10.67
N LEU A 690 -11.37 -42.11 10.62
CA LEU A 690 -12.25 -41.74 11.74
C LEU A 690 -13.39 -42.75 11.98
N GLY A 691 -13.56 -43.74 11.11
CA GLY A 691 -14.62 -44.75 11.22
C GLY A 691 -15.99 -44.28 10.73
N ALA A 692 -16.04 -43.22 9.91
CA ALA A 692 -17.26 -42.77 9.26
C ALA A 692 -17.75 -43.80 8.21
N ASP A 693 -19.05 -43.79 7.90
CA ASP A 693 -19.61 -44.67 6.89
C ASP A 693 -19.34 -44.14 5.48
N VAL A 694 -18.34 -44.71 4.82
CA VAL A 694 -17.95 -44.39 3.44
C VAL A 694 -18.52 -45.38 2.42
N SER A 695 -19.49 -46.21 2.79
CA SER A 695 -20.00 -47.29 1.91
C SER A 695 -20.79 -46.78 0.70
N GLY A 696 -21.32 -45.57 0.77
CA GLY A 696 -21.96 -44.88 -0.36
C GLY A 696 -20.98 -44.08 -1.23
N MET A 697 -19.79 -43.76 -0.72
CA MET A 697 -18.79 -42.94 -1.38
C MET A 697 -17.90 -43.75 -2.32
N THR A 698 -17.42 -43.10 -3.38
CA THR A 698 -16.42 -43.68 -4.29
C THR A 698 -15.06 -43.05 -4.02
N ARG A 699 -14.05 -43.87 -3.74
CA ARG A 699 -12.66 -43.41 -3.67
C ARG A 699 -12.04 -43.46 -5.08
N PRO A 700 -11.53 -42.35 -5.64
CA PRO A 700 -10.82 -42.32 -6.93
C PRO A 700 -9.55 -43.18 -6.97
#